data_AF-A0A2K3YPF6-F1
#
_entry.id   AF-A0A2K3YPF6-F1
#
_cell.length_a   1.000
_cell.length_b   1.000
_cell.length_c   1.000
_cell.angle_alpha   90.00
_cell.angle_beta   90.00
_cell.angle_gamma   90.00
#
_symmetry.space_group_name_H-M   'P 1'
#
loop_
_entity.id
_entity.type
_entity.pdbx_description
1 polymer ?
#
loop_
_entity_poly.entity_id
_entity_poly.type
_entity_poly.pdbx_seq_one_letter_code
_entity_poly.pdbx_strand_id
1 'polypeptide(L)'
;MKQRINRIINQGRLKRLSKRLRQVNAWSASCRALSDEALQAKTAEFQQRIQQGASLESLLPEAYAVVREASWRVLGMYPKEVQVLGAIVLHDGNMPEMQTGEGKTLTATMPLYLNGLTGKGAYLITTNDYLARRDCEEMTPLFEWLGLSITLGFVDEPNYEYAPGEKKAIYAHDIIYTTNGRLGFDYLIDHLADGQEGKFLPPLNFGIIDEADSIILDAAQTPLVISGAPRLQSNLFGITKMFVETLKGEQHYDMDDKAKAIWLTDEGVEAANTYFGVDNIYDAPHFDLVRNINLALRARYLFESNLDYFVYDGEVVLIDRVTGRMLPGTKLQSGLHQAIEAKEGIEISQDMSAMASITFQNLFRQFDKFGGMSGTSKLGEKGFFDLYGKVVVQIPTDKPVERIDHPDLVFKDNVSKNEAIIERVCALHDINRPVLLITRTAEMAEYFSMQLFERDIPNNLLIAQNVAKEAQMIAEAGQLGAVTVATSMAGRGTDIKLADGVKELGGLAVIVSEHMENSRVDRQLRGRAGRQGDPGLSQIYISLEDYVVQRWGKSKLLEEGQLEKISSQGLHESQLFQRRVRQIVARAQRVSEEQGIAHREMGNEYEKSLSAQRDIIYEERDRVLKQWDVKQMALSELAREVFQRAYRTQDLNTEMNLRNYIYQHISFQYTGDVTDINLNEENAVVEKLAMLFEQRLAAQQRLIKDNYMFMRFVQKSILKAIDSNWIQQVDHLQQLRGSINNRQNGQRNAIFEYHRVALASFETMREAIKVDIINNICQSVATFDKKGDLVVHFPN
;
A
#
# COMPACT_ATOMS: atom_id res chain seq x y z
N MET A 1 -9.22 -14.40 -31.38
CA MET A 1 -8.06 -15.31 -31.22
C MET A 1 -7.53 -15.32 -29.78
N LYS A 2 -7.14 -14.17 -29.19
CA LYS A 2 -6.60 -14.06 -27.82
C LYS A 2 -7.47 -14.71 -26.72
N GLN A 3 -8.78 -14.45 -26.71
CA GLN A 3 -9.72 -15.07 -25.75
C GLN A 3 -9.79 -16.60 -25.88
N ARG A 4 -9.72 -17.14 -27.10
CA ARG A 4 -9.74 -18.59 -27.36
C ARG A 4 -8.48 -19.27 -26.82
N ILE A 5 -7.31 -18.65 -27.01
CA ILE A 5 -6.04 -19.12 -26.45
C ILE A 5 -6.08 -19.10 -24.93
N ASN A 6 -6.53 -18.00 -24.32
CA ASN A 6 -6.66 -17.87 -22.86
C ASN A 6 -7.57 -18.96 -22.27
N ARG A 7 -8.68 -19.29 -22.95
CA ARG A 7 -9.59 -20.35 -22.52
C ARG A 7 -8.92 -21.73 -22.55
N ILE A 8 -8.15 -22.04 -23.59
CA ILE A 8 -7.42 -23.32 -23.72
C ILE A 8 -6.37 -23.44 -22.61
N ILE A 9 -5.61 -22.37 -22.36
CA ILE A 9 -4.60 -22.34 -21.29
C ILE A 9 -5.28 -22.58 -19.93
N ASN A 10 -6.40 -21.90 -19.65
CA ASN A 10 -7.11 -22.07 -18.39
C ASN A 10 -7.68 -23.49 -18.23
N GLN A 11 -8.22 -24.09 -19.29
CA GLN A 11 -8.67 -25.48 -19.29
C GLN A 11 -7.53 -26.47 -18.97
N GLY A 12 -6.34 -26.23 -19.53
CA GLY A 12 -5.14 -27.00 -19.20
C GLY A 12 -4.76 -26.91 -17.71
N ARG A 13 -4.83 -25.71 -17.12
CA ARG A 13 -4.60 -25.48 -15.68
C ARG A 13 -5.65 -26.20 -14.83
N LEU A 14 -6.93 -26.03 -15.14
CA LEU A 14 -8.04 -26.70 -14.44
C LEU A 14 -7.95 -28.22 -14.50
N LYS A 15 -7.52 -28.81 -15.61
CA LYS A 15 -7.33 -30.27 -15.73
C LYS A 15 -6.28 -30.80 -14.74
N ARG A 16 -5.21 -30.04 -14.48
CA ARG A 16 -4.19 -30.39 -13.47
C ARG A 16 -4.78 -30.29 -12.06
N LEU A 17 -5.48 -29.20 -11.75
CA LEU A 17 -6.14 -29.00 -10.45
C LEU A 17 -7.21 -30.08 -10.16
N SER A 18 -7.95 -30.49 -11.19
CA SER A 18 -8.97 -31.55 -11.10
C SER A 18 -8.38 -32.91 -10.70
N LYS A 19 -7.07 -33.15 -10.93
CA LYS A 19 -6.40 -34.36 -10.44
C LYS A 19 -6.22 -34.31 -8.92
N ARG A 20 -5.77 -33.16 -8.39
CA ARG A 20 -5.63 -32.94 -6.94
C ARG A 20 -6.99 -32.91 -6.24
N LEU A 21 -8.01 -32.27 -6.83
CA LEU A 21 -9.40 -32.29 -6.34
C LEU A 21 -9.91 -33.73 -6.17
N ARG A 22 -9.68 -34.61 -7.15
CA ARG A 22 -10.07 -36.03 -7.03
C ARG A 22 -9.37 -36.75 -5.87
N GLN A 23 -8.11 -36.40 -5.57
CA GLN A 23 -7.40 -36.94 -4.42
C GLN A 23 -8.02 -36.45 -3.11
N VAL A 24 -8.38 -35.17 -3.00
CA VAL A 24 -9.11 -34.62 -1.84
C VAL A 24 -10.44 -35.37 -1.65
N ASN A 25 -11.23 -35.49 -2.72
CA ASN A 25 -12.53 -36.16 -2.68
C ASN A 25 -12.45 -37.64 -2.30
N ALA A 26 -11.32 -38.32 -2.57
CA ALA A 26 -11.11 -39.71 -2.17
C ALA A 26 -11.04 -39.88 -0.65
N TRP A 27 -10.64 -38.85 0.10
CA TRP A 27 -10.57 -38.87 1.56
C TRP A 27 -11.90 -38.51 2.24
N SER A 28 -12.87 -37.94 1.52
CA SER A 28 -14.13 -37.43 2.09
C SER A 28 -14.91 -38.50 2.84
N ALA A 29 -15.01 -39.71 2.30
CA ALA A 29 -15.75 -40.82 2.94
C ALA A 29 -15.09 -41.26 4.25
N SER A 30 -13.75 -41.36 4.25
CA SER A 30 -12.98 -41.70 5.44
C SER A 30 -13.10 -40.63 6.51
N CYS A 31 -13.00 -39.34 6.14
CA CYS A 31 -13.13 -38.23 7.09
C CYS A 31 -14.54 -38.16 7.71
N ARG A 32 -15.59 -38.36 6.91
CA ARG A 32 -16.97 -38.41 7.39
C ARG A 32 -17.22 -39.53 8.40
N ALA A 33 -16.51 -40.66 8.30
CA ALA A 33 -16.64 -41.77 9.22
C ALA A 33 -15.91 -41.57 10.57
N LEU A 34 -15.03 -40.56 10.67
CA LEU A 34 -14.31 -40.27 11.91
C LEU A 34 -15.23 -39.60 12.96
N SER A 35 -15.00 -39.91 14.24
CA SER A 35 -15.56 -39.12 15.34
C SER A 35 -14.94 -37.72 15.37
N ASP A 36 -15.53 -36.82 16.14
CA ASP A 36 -15.01 -35.47 16.31
C ASP A 36 -13.59 -35.50 16.89
N GLU A 37 -13.36 -36.29 17.95
CA GLU A 37 -12.04 -36.41 18.59
C GLU A 37 -10.99 -36.97 17.62
N ALA A 38 -11.38 -37.94 16.79
CA ALA A 38 -10.48 -38.53 15.79
C ALA A 38 -10.16 -37.55 14.66
N LEU A 39 -11.10 -36.68 14.28
CA LEU A 39 -10.88 -35.66 13.26
C LEU A 39 -9.99 -34.52 13.80
N GLN A 40 -10.18 -34.11 15.06
CA GLN A 40 -9.32 -33.13 15.73
C GLN A 40 -7.89 -33.65 15.92
N ALA A 41 -7.74 -34.94 16.26
CA ALA A 41 -6.44 -35.58 16.41
C ALA A 41 -5.59 -35.60 15.12
N LYS A 42 -6.21 -35.40 13.94
CA LYS A 42 -5.48 -35.30 12.67
C LYS A 42 -4.51 -34.13 12.63
N THR A 43 -4.78 -33.04 13.34
CA THR A 43 -3.86 -31.89 13.42
C THR A 43 -2.51 -32.29 14.01
N ALA A 44 -2.53 -32.98 15.16
CA ALA A 44 -1.32 -33.48 15.80
C ALA A 44 -0.60 -34.53 14.93
N GLU A 45 -1.34 -35.41 14.25
CA GLU A 45 -0.78 -36.38 13.30
C GLU A 45 -0.05 -35.67 12.15
N PHE A 46 -0.66 -34.64 11.56
CA PHE A 46 -0.03 -33.88 10.47
C PHE A 46 1.20 -33.11 10.94
N GLN A 47 1.14 -32.46 12.10
CA GLN A 47 2.29 -31.76 12.69
C GLN A 47 3.46 -32.73 12.92
N GLN A 48 3.19 -33.94 13.44
CA GLN A 48 4.21 -34.98 13.62
C GLN A 48 4.80 -35.43 12.28
N ARG A 49 3.97 -35.63 11.25
CA ARG A 49 4.42 -35.99 9.90
C ARG A 49 5.29 -34.89 9.28
N ILE A 50 4.97 -33.62 9.50
CA ILE A 50 5.79 -32.48 9.07
C ILE A 50 7.15 -32.49 9.77
N GLN A 51 7.18 -32.74 11.09
CA GLN A 51 8.43 -32.87 11.85
C GLN A 51 9.29 -34.05 11.37
N GLN A 52 8.66 -35.11 10.85
CA GLN A 52 9.33 -36.26 10.22
C GLN A 52 9.75 -36.00 8.76
N GLY A 53 9.50 -34.79 8.21
CA GLY A 53 9.93 -34.39 6.88
C GLY A 53 8.87 -34.53 5.77
N ALA A 54 7.61 -34.79 6.10
CA ALA A 54 6.53 -34.79 5.10
C ALA A 54 6.31 -33.37 4.52
N SER A 55 6.15 -33.28 3.19
CA SER A 55 5.87 -32.01 2.54
C SER A 55 4.39 -31.63 2.66
N LEU A 56 4.08 -30.34 2.72
CA LEU A 56 2.70 -29.84 2.71
C LEU A 56 1.92 -30.32 1.48
N GLU A 57 2.57 -30.45 0.32
CA GLU A 57 1.94 -30.98 -0.89
C GLU A 57 1.46 -32.43 -0.72
N SER A 58 2.20 -33.25 0.03
CA SER A 58 1.82 -34.64 0.29
C SER A 58 0.64 -34.75 1.26
N LEU A 59 0.53 -33.80 2.19
CA LEU A 59 -0.55 -33.74 3.19
C LEU A 59 -1.82 -33.09 2.64
N LEU A 60 -1.70 -32.21 1.64
CA LEU A 60 -2.79 -31.39 1.11
C LEU A 60 -4.09 -32.18 0.87
N PRO A 61 -4.09 -33.35 0.18
CA PRO A 61 -5.34 -34.05 -0.10
C PRO A 61 -6.11 -34.46 1.15
N GLU A 62 -5.41 -34.98 2.15
CA GLU A 62 -5.99 -35.44 3.41
C GLU A 62 -6.37 -34.24 4.30
N ALA A 63 -5.48 -33.27 4.46
CA ALA A 63 -5.71 -32.06 5.24
C ALA A 63 -6.92 -31.26 4.73
N TYR A 64 -7.07 -31.11 3.41
CA TYR A 64 -8.23 -30.40 2.85
C TYR A 64 -9.53 -31.17 3.07
N ALA A 65 -9.51 -32.51 3.02
CA ALA A 65 -10.69 -33.31 3.32
C ALA A 65 -11.10 -33.18 4.80
N VAL A 66 -10.11 -33.14 5.72
CA VAL A 66 -10.33 -32.88 7.15
C VAL A 66 -10.99 -31.52 7.36
N VAL A 67 -10.44 -30.44 6.78
CA VAL A 67 -11.01 -29.09 6.89
C VAL A 67 -12.43 -29.02 6.32
N ARG A 68 -12.70 -29.69 5.20
CA ARG A 68 -14.04 -29.70 4.60
C ARG A 68 -15.08 -30.33 5.50
N GLU A 69 -14.75 -31.48 6.10
CA GLU A 69 -15.63 -32.18 7.04
C GLU A 69 -15.80 -31.36 8.33
N ALA A 70 -14.72 -30.82 8.89
CA ALA A 70 -14.76 -29.96 10.07
C ALA A 70 -15.62 -28.71 9.85
N SER A 71 -15.46 -28.04 8.70
CA SER A 71 -16.28 -26.89 8.31
C SER A 71 -17.77 -27.21 8.24
N TRP A 72 -18.13 -28.41 7.78
CA TRP A 72 -19.53 -28.83 7.77
C TRP A 72 -20.06 -29.08 9.19
N ARG A 73 -19.27 -29.72 10.07
CA ARG A 73 -19.66 -30.01 11.45
C ARG A 73 -19.78 -28.75 12.31
N VAL A 74 -18.85 -27.81 12.15
CA VAL A 74 -18.72 -26.62 13.02
C VAL A 74 -19.49 -25.43 12.45
N LEU A 75 -19.35 -25.14 11.15
CA LEU A 75 -19.93 -23.97 10.51
C LEU A 75 -21.22 -24.29 9.73
N GLY A 76 -21.60 -25.56 9.61
CA GLY A 76 -22.74 -25.99 8.79
C GLY A 76 -22.50 -25.87 7.28
N MET A 77 -21.28 -25.51 6.86
CA MET A 77 -20.94 -25.25 5.46
C MET A 77 -19.91 -26.26 4.97
N TYR A 78 -20.29 -27.10 4.00
CA TYR A 78 -19.35 -28.02 3.36
C TYR A 78 -18.71 -27.35 2.13
N PRO A 79 -17.37 -27.13 2.09
CA PRO A 79 -16.75 -26.44 0.97
C PRO A 79 -16.95 -27.19 -0.36
N LYS A 80 -17.38 -26.45 -1.37
CA LYS A 80 -17.68 -26.91 -2.74
C LYS A 80 -16.42 -27.28 -3.50
N GLU A 81 -16.57 -28.05 -4.58
CA GLU A 81 -15.42 -28.42 -5.43
C GLU A 81 -14.71 -27.21 -6.03
N VAL A 82 -15.45 -26.18 -6.44
CA VAL A 82 -14.89 -24.94 -6.96
C VAL A 82 -14.06 -24.20 -5.91
N GLN A 83 -14.46 -24.27 -4.64
CA GLN A 83 -13.71 -23.70 -3.51
C GLN A 83 -12.43 -24.51 -3.26
N VAL A 84 -12.49 -25.84 -3.31
CA VAL A 84 -11.29 -26.70 -3.21
C VAL A 84 -10.29 -26.40 -4.33
N LEU A 85 -10.76 -26.18 -5.57
CA LEU A 85 -9.90 -25.76 -6.68
C LEU A 85 -9.23 -24.42 -6.39
N GLY A 86 -9.99 -23.42 -5.90
CA GLY A 86 -9.45 -22.13 -5.49
C GLY A 86 -8.41 -22.24 -4.38
N ALA A 87 -8.68 -23.05 -3.36
CA ALA A 87 -7.78 -23.34 -2.25
C ALA A 87 -6.46 -23.98 -2.67
N ILE A 88 -6.48 -24.87 -3.68
CA ILE A 88 -5.24 -25.45 -4.24
C ILE A 88 -4.41 -24.36 -4.92
N VAL A 89 -5.05 -23.47 -5.68
CA VAL A 89 -4.37 -22.36 -6.37
C VAL A 89 -3.75 -21.39 -5.36
N LEU A 90 -4.44 -21.09 -4.26
CA LEU A 90 -3.90 -20.25 -3.17
C LEU A 90 -2.68 -20.90 -2.51
N HIS A 91 -2.75 -22.20 -2.20
CA HIS A 91 -1.61 -22.92 -1.63
C HIS A 91 -0.40 -23.00 -2.58
N ASP A 92 -0.64 -23.09 -3.88
CA ASP A 92 0.39 -23.01 -4.91
C ASP A 92 0.99 -21.60 -5.04
N GLY A 93 0.49 -20.61 -4.27
CA GLY A 93 0.95 -19.23 -4.28
C GLY A 93 0.55 -18.50 -5.55
N ASN A 94 -0.65 -18.75 -6.08
CA ASN A 94 -1.20 -18.14 -7.29
C ASN A 94 -2.55 -17.44 -7.03
N MET A 95 -3.16 -16.89 -8.07
CA MET A 95 -4.37 -16.08 -7.97
C MET A 95 -5.60 -16.82 -8.51
N PRO A 96 -6.49 -17.40 -7.68
CA PRO A 96 -7.79 -17.85 -8.17
C PRO A 96 -8.71 -16.65 -8.44
N GLU A 97 -9.17 -16.50 -9.69
CA GLU A 97 -10.32 -15.64 -10.00
C GLU A 97 -11.60 -16.41 -9.64
N MET A 98 -12.22 -16.02 -8.51
CA MET A 98 -13.49 -16.55 -8.01
C MET A 98 -14.51 -15.44 -7.93
N GLN A 99 -15.66 -15.62 -8.58
CA GLN A 99 -16.72 -14.60 -8.58
C GLN A 99 -17.22 -14.30 -7.16
N THR A 100 -17.73 -13.09 -6.96
CA THR A 100 -18.26 -12.70 -5.64
C THR A 100 -19.45 -13.58 -5.25
N GLY A 101 -19.52 -13.97 -3.99
CA GLY A 101 -20.51 -14.92 -3.48
C GLY A 101 -20.14 -16.41 -3.68
N GLU A 102 -19.00 -16.75 -4.28
CA GLU A 102 -18.50 -18.16 -4.33
C GLU A 102 -17.88 -18.65 -3.01
N GLY A 103 -17.92 -17.85 -1.95
CA GLY A 103 -17.36 -18.18 -0.63
C GLY A 103 -15.82 -18.15 -0.60
N LYS A 104 -15.25 -16.98 -0.92
CA LYS A 104 -13.79 -16.73 -0.86
C LYS A 104 -13.22 -16.94 0.55
N THR A 105 -13.89 -16.40 1.57
CA THR A 105 -13.50 -16.55 2.99
C THR A 105 -13.44 -18.03 3.38
N LEU A 106 -14.49 -18.80 3.07
CA LEU A 106 -14.50 -20.25 3.32
C LEU A 106 -13.41 -20.99 2.54
N THR A 107 -13.10 -20.55 1.32
CA THR A 107 -12.03 -21.12 0.49
C THR A 107 -10.66 -20.95 1.12
N ALA A 108 -10.40 -19.80 1.77
CA ALA A 108 -9.12 -19.50 2.41
C ALA A 108 -8.83 -20.39 3.62
N THR A 109 -9.84 -20.99 4.25
CA THR A 109 -9.66 -21.84 5.45
C THR A 109 -8.73 -23.02 5.21
N MET A 110 -8.88 -23.69 4.06
CA MET A 110 -8.08 -24.88 3.68
C MET A 110 -6.58 -24.58 3.58
N PRO A 111 -6.12 -23.60 2.78
CA PRO A 111 -4.70 -23.25 2.72
C PRO A 111 -4.17 -22.60 4.02
N LEU A 112 -4.99 -21.85 4.77
CA LEU A 112 -4.58 -21.31 6.07
C LEU A 112 -4.30 -22.43 7.07
N TYR A 113 -5.22 -23.40 7.19
CA TYR A 113 -5.01 -24.58 8.03
C TYR A 113 -3.74 -25.33 7.64
N LEU A 114 -3.60 -25.72 6.36
CA LEU A 114 -2.46 -26.52 5.90
C LEU A 114 -1.11 -25.84 6.15
N ASN A 115 -1.01 -24.53 5.92
CA ASN A 115 0.24 -23.80 6.17
C ASN A 115 0.43 -23.47 7.67
N GLY A 116 -0.65 -23.28 8.42
CA GLY A 116 -0.65 -23.07 9.87
C GLY A 116 -0.10 -24.28 10.64
N LEU A 117 -0.27 -25.50 10.12
CA LEU A 117 0.33 -26.74 10.69
C LEU A 117 1.86 -26.68 10.84
N THR A 118 2.54 -25.75 10.17
CA THR A 118 3.99 -25.58 10.30
C THR A 118 4.42 -24.83 11.56
N GLY A 119 3.50 -24.12 12.23
CA GLY A 119 3.81 -23.24 13.37
C GLY A 119 4.64 -22.01 13.00
N LYS A 120 4.77 -21.69 11.71
CA LYS A 120 5.52 -20.52 11.19
C LYS A 120 4.63 -19.32 10.85
N GLY A 121 3.34 -19.38 11.20
CA GLY A 121 2.34 -18.37 10.87
C GLY A 121 1.78 -18.50 9.45
N ALA A 122 0.47 -18.31 9.33
CA ALA A 122 -0.28 -18.17 8.10
C ALA A 122 -1.19 -16.94 8.17
N TYR A 123 -1.12 -16.06 7.17
CA TYR A 123 -1.69 -14.73 7.25
C TYR A 123 -2.85 -14.57 6.26
N LEU A 124 -4.00 -14.11 6.73
CA LEU A 124 -5.05 -13.57 5.87
C LEU A 124 -5.02 -12.04 5.93
N ILE A 125 -4.79 -11.42 4.78
CA ILE A 125 -4.59 -9.97 4.64
C ILE A 125 -5.78 -9.39 3.90
N THR A 126 -6.58 -8.57 4.57
CA THR A 126 -7.77 -7.94 4.00
C THR A 126 -7.55 -6.46 3.72
N THR A 127 -8.57 -5.80 3.15
CA THR A 127 -8.52 -4.38 2.80
C THR A 127 -8.88 -3.43 3.96
N ASN A 128 -9.45 -3.91 5.07
CA ASN A 128 -9.83 -3.08 6.21
C ASN A 128 -10.04 -3.88 7.50
N ASP A 129 -9.98 -3.18 8.63
CA ASP A 129 -9.99 -3.77 9.96
C ASP A 129 -11.32 -4.51 10.25
N TYR A 130 -12.46 -4.01 9.71
CA TYR A 130 -13.77 -4.66 9.83
C TYR A 130 -13.83 -6.06 9.19
N LEU A 131 -13.36 -6.19 7.94
CA LEU A 131 -13.35 -7.47 7.23
C LEU A 131 -12.38 -8.46 7.89
N ALA A 132 -11.21 -7.98 8.33
CA ALA A 132 -10.27 -8.80 9.08
C ALA A 132 -10.91 -9.35 10.37
N ARG A 133 -11.60 -8.48 11.14
CA ARG A 133 -12.34 -8.87 12.34
C ARG A 133 -13.42 -9.90 12.05
N ARG A 134 -14.36 -9.55 11.16
CA ARG A 134 -15.51 -10.41 10.84
C ARG A 134 -15.04 -11.80 10.42
N ASP A 135 -14.11 -11.87 9.48
CA ASP A 135 -13.65 -13.16 8.97
C ASP A 135 -12.84 -13.93 10.01
N CYS A 136 -12.15 -13.25 10.92
CA CYS A 136 -11.47 -13.89 12.05
C CYS A 136 -12.49 -14.50 13.02
N GLU A 137 -13.48 -13.73 13.45
CA GLU A 137 -14.55 -14.18 14.37
C GLU A 137 -15.36 -15.33 13.79
N GLU A 138 -15.76 -15.22 12.51
CA GLU A 138 -16.55 -16.27 11.82
C GLU A 138 -15.76 -17.58 11.66
N MET A 139 -14.45 -17.51 11.44
CA MET A 139 -13.62 -18.70 11.19
C MET A 139 -12.94 -19.24 12.46
N THR A 140 -12.95 -18.49 13.57
CA THR A 140 -12.35 -18.90 14.86
C THR A 140 -12.87 -20.27 15.33
N PRO A 141 -14.20 -20.52 15.37
CA PRO A 141 -14.72 -21.80 15.82
C PRO A 141 -14.15 -23.00 15.04
N LEU A 142 -13.89 -22.85 13.73
CA LEU A 142 -13.35 -23.93 12.90
C LEU A 142 -11.90 -24.24 13.25
N PHE A 143 -11.04 -23.22 13.35
CA PHE A 143 -9.61 -23.43 13.60
C PHE A 143 -9.33 -23.89 15.02
N GLU A 144 -9.98 -23.29 16.02
CA GLU A 144 -9.85 -23.71 17.41
C GLU A 144 -10.37 -25.13 17.61
N TRP A 145 -11.49 -25.49 16.96
CA TRP A 145 -11.99 -26.87 16.98
C TRP A 145 -10.99 -27.85 16.38
N LEU A 146 -10.29 -27.46 15.30
CA LEU A 146 -9.18 -28.26 14.73
C LEU A 146 -7.88 -28.18 15.56
N GLY A 147 -7.81 -27.40 16.64
CA GLY A 147 -6.64 -27.30 17.51
C GLY A 147 -5.53 -26.37 16.99
N LEU A 148 -5.85 -25.43 16.11
CA LEU A 148 -4.94 -24.33 15.72
C LEU A 148 -5.36 -23.01 16.36
N SER A 149 -4.37 -22.21 16.72
CA SER A 149 -4.57 -20.87 17.27
C SER A 149 -4.81 -19.85 16.15
N ILE A 150 -5.76 -18.94 16.37
CA ILE A 150 -6.13 -17.85 15.45
C ILE A 150 -6.30 -16.54 16.21
N THR A 151 -5.84 -15.43 15.64
CA THR A 151 -6.01 -14.10 16.22
C THR A 151 -6.09 -13.00 15.17
N LEU A 152 -6.56 -11.82 15.59
CA LEU A 152 -6.32 -10.58 14.88
C LEU A 152 -4.89 -10.08 15.13
N GLY A 153 -4.25 -9.57 14.09
CA GLY A 153 -2.90 -8.95 14.13
C GLY A 153 -2.87 -7.57 14.81
N PHE A 154 -4.02 -7.08 15.26
CA PHE A 154 -4.19 -5.77 15.88
C PHE A 154 -5.31 -5.80 16.91
N VAL A 155 -5.23 -4.88 17.88
CA VAL A 155 -6.34 -4.52 18.77
C VAL A 155 -7.12 -3.40 18.11
N ASP A 156 -8.44 -3.59 17.99
CA ASP A 156 -9.34 -2.62 17.36
C ASP A 156 -9.82 -1.59 18.39
N GLU A 157 -8.86 -0.89 18.96
CA GLU A 157 -9.07 0.26 19.81
C GLU A 157 -8.22 1.41 19.25
N PRO A 158 -8.83 2.56 18.92
CA PRO A 158 -8.09 3.73 18.48
C PRO A 158 -7.05 4.11 19.54
N ASN A 159 -5.80 4.34 19.10
CA ASN A 159 -4.68 4.72 19.96
C ASN A 159 -4.33 3.72 21.07
N TYR A 160 -4.63 2.43 20.87
CA TYR A 160 -4.20 1.38 21.80
C TYR A 160 -2.67 1.27 21.87
N GLU A 161 -2.13 1.37 23.08
CA GLU A 161 -0.72 1.12 23.35
C GLU A 161 -0.51 -0.33 23.78
N TYR A 162 0.26 -1.07 22.99
CA TYR A 162 0.55 -2.48 23.26
C TYR A 162 1.45 -2.63 24.48
N ALA A 163 1.10 -3.55 25.37
CA ALA A 163 1.95 -3.92 26.48
C ALA A 163 3.24 -4.61 25.97
N PRO A 164 4.35 -4.55 26.73
CA PRO A 164 5.59 -5.23 26.36
C PRO A 164 5.36 -6.72 26.08
N GLY A 165 5.72 -7.18 24.89
CA GLY A 165 5.57 -8.57 24.45
C GLY A 165 4.20 -8.97 23.91
N GLU A 166 3.18 -8.10 23.98
CA GLU A 166 1.83 -8.40 23.50
C GLU A 166 1.79 -8.67 21.99
N LYS A 167 2.42 -7.80 21.19
CA LYS A 167 2.57 -8.00 19.73
C LYS A 167 3.26 -9.33 19.39
N LYS A 168 4.26 -9.71 20.18
CA LYS A 168 4.99 -10.97 19.98
C LYS A 168 4.09 -12.18 20.25
N ALA A 169 3.22 -12.09 21.25
CA ALA A 169 2.21 -13.13 21.51
C ALA A 169 1.17 -13.22 20.38
N ILE A 170 0.71 -12.07 19.86
CA ILE A 170 -0.19 -12.03 18.70
C ILE A 170 0.42 -12.76 17.50
N TYR A 171 1.65 -12.40 17.12
CA TYR A 171 2.31 -13.01 15.96
C TYR A 171 2.84 -14.43 16.18
N ALA A 172 2.74 -14.97 17.40
CA ALA A 172 3.07 -16.37 17.70
C ALA A 172 1.92 -17.35 17.39
N HIS A 173 0.73 -16.85 17.03
CA HIS A 173 -0.40 -17.70 16.63
C HIS A 173 -0.16 -18.38 15.28
N ASP A 174 -0.79 -19.53 15.07
CA ASP A 174 -0.67 -20.30 13.83
C ASP A 174 -1.29 -19.55 12.64
N ILE A 175 -2.37 -18.82 12.89
CA ILE A 175 -3.14 -18.09 11.90
C ILE A 175 -3.39 -16.64 12.36
N ILE A 176 -3.02 -15.67 11.53
CA ILE A 176 -3.17 -14.24 11.83
C ILE A 176 -4.03 -13.56 10.76
N TYR A 177 -5.09 -12.90 11.18
CA TYR A 177 -5.93 -12.04 10.34
C TYR A 177 -5.53 -10.59 10.53
N THR A 178 -5.21 -9.89 9.46
CA THR A 178 -4.72 -8.51 9.52
C THR A 178 -5.10 -7.72 8.27
N THR A 179 -4.69 -6.46 8.22
CA THR A 179 -4.80 -5.63 7.03
C THR A 179 -3.43 -5.34 6.44
N ASN A 180 -3.41 -5.03 5.15
CA ASN A 180 -2.19 -4.63 4.45
C ASN A 180 -1.48 -3.46 5.17
N GLY A 181 -2.23 -2.45 5.61
CA GLY A 181 -1.70 -1.31 6.35
C GLY A 181 -1.09 -1.70 7.70
N ARG A 182 -1.84 -2.42 8.55
CA ARG A 182 -1.38 -2.84 9.88
C ARG A 182 -0.11 -3.69 9.80
N LEU A 183 -0.09 -4.69 8.91
CA LEU A 183 1.07 -5.53 8.70
C LEU A 183 2.28 -4.73 8.21
N GLY A 184 2.07 -3.78 7.30
CA GLY A 184 3.16 -2.96 6.77
C GLY A 184 3.76 -2.02 7.81
N PHE A 185 2.94 -1.41 8.66
CA PHE A 185 3.45 -0.61 9.79
C PHE A 185 4.15 -1.47 10.84
N ASP A 186 3.58 -2.63 11.18
CA ASP A 186 4.23 -3.57 12.10
C ASP A 186 5.60 -4.03 11.57
N TYR A 187 5.70 -4.31 10.26
CA TYR A 187 6.97 -4.61 9.61
C TYR A 187 7.98 -3.45 9.74
N LEU A 188 7.56 -2.22 9.47
CA LEU A 188 8.45 -1.05 9.58
C LEU A 188 8.88 -0.79 11.03
N ILE A 189 7.97 -0.91 12.01
CA ILE A 189 8.25 -0.72 13.44
C ILE A 189 9.21 -1.80 13.94
N ASP A 190 9.02 -3.07 13.57
CA ASP A 190 9.91 -4.16 13.97
C ASP A 190 11.37 -3.91 13.55
N HIS A 191 11.56 -3.33 12.36
CA HIS A 191 12.89 -2.98 11.85
C HIS A 191 13.49 -1.71 12.46
N LEU A 192 12.71 -0.92 13.18
CA LEU A 192 13.18 0.23 13.96
C LEU A 192 13.45 -0.12 15.44
N ALA A 193 13.21 -1.37 15.87
CA ALA A 193 13.38 -1.75 17.28
C ALA A 193 14.82 -1.59 17.78
N ASP A 194 15.03 -0.91 18.92
CA ASP A 194 16.36 -0.63 19.50
C ASP A 194 17.14 -1.87 19.98
N GLY A 195 16.48 -3.03 20.02
CA GLY A 195 17.05 -4.28 20.54
C GLY A 195 16.27 -5.50 20.10
N GLN A 196 16.89 -6.68 20.25
CA GLN A 196 16.26 -7.97 19.89
C GLN A 196 14.97 -8.26 20.68
N GLU A 197 14.83 -7.69 21.88
CA GLU A 197 13.63 -7.80 22.73
C GLU A 197 12.45 -6.98 22.21
N GLY A 198 12.72 -5.90 21.48
CA GLY A 198 11.70 -5.06 20.84
C GLY A 198 11.18 -5.65 19.53
N LYS A 199 11.87 -6.66 18.97
CA LYS A 199 11.38 -7.39 17.79
C LYS A 199 10.26 -8.36 18.17
N PHE A 200 9.19 -8.32 17.40
CA PHE A 200 7.98 -9.10 17.60
C PHE A 200 7.52 -9.84 16.34
N LEU A 201 7.96 -9.45 15.14
CA LEU A 201 7.51 -10.04 13.88
C LEU A 201 8.38 -11.26 13.51
N PRO A 202 7.81 -12.47 13.38
CA PRO A 202 8.54 -13.63 12.85
C PRO A 202 8.75 -13.50 11.33
N PRO A 203 9.62 -14.33 10.73
CA PRO A 203 9.72 -14.43 9.27
C PRO A 203 8.35 -14.68 8.64
N LEU A 204 8.01 -13.92 7.61
CA LEU A 204 6.71 -14.00 6.95
C LEU A 204 6.65 -15.27 6.08
N ASN A 205 5.93 -16.29 6.54
CA ASN A 205 5.88 -17.60 5.88
C ASN A 205 4.83 -17.66 4.75
N PHE A 206 3.54 -17.73 5.10
CA PHE A 206 2.47 -17.88 4.11
C PHE A 206 1.43 -16.78 4.19
N GLY A 207 1.13 -16.11 3.07
CA GLY A 207 0.13 -15.03 3.01
C GLY A 207 -0.98 -15.29 1.97
N ILE A 208 -2.22 -14.97 2.32
CA ILE A 208 -3.34 -14.86 1.38
C ILE A 208 -3.84 -13.42 1.41
N ILE A 209 -3.83 -12.79 0.24
CA ILE A 209 -4.31 -11.43 0.06
C ILE A 209 -5.74 -11.49 -0.46
N ASP A 210 -6.71 -11.06 0.34
CA ASP A 210 -8.08 -10.87 -0.13
C ASP A 210 -8.21 -9.58 -0.95
N GLU A 211 -9.08 -9.62 -1.97
CA GLU A 211 -9.21 -8.55 -2.96
C GLU A 211 -7.85 -8.12 -3.52
N ALA A 212 -7.03 -9.12 -3.86
CA ALA A 212 -5.64 -8.95 -4.26
C ALA A 212 -5.46 -7.97 -5.41
N ASP A 213 -6.44 -7.86 -6.30
CA ASP A 213 -6.39 -6.96 -7.43
C ASP A 213 -6.48 -5.49 -7.01
N SER A 214 -7.10 -5.16 -5.89
CA SER A 214 -7.04 -3.80 -5.36
C SER A 214 -5.88 -3.54 -4.44
N ILE A 215 -5.45 -4.52 -3.64
CA ILE A 215 -4.28 -4.32 -2.79
C ILE A 215 -2.99 -4.26 -3.63
N ILE A 216 -2.82 -5.18 -4.58
CA ILE A 216 -1.58 -5.34 -5.33
C ILE A 216 -1.51 -4.45 -6.57
N LEU A 217 -2.65 -4.19 -7.23
CA LEU A 217 -2.64 -3.36 -8.44
C LEU A 217 -3.06 -1.94 -8.11
N ASP A 218 -4.12 -1.70 -7.33
CA ASP A 218 -4.66 -0.35 -7.16
C ASP A 218 -3.91 0.44 -6.07
N ALA A 219 -3.88 -0.07 -4.84
CA ALA A 219 -3.28 0.58 -3.67
C ALA A 219 -1.74 0.56 -3.66
N ALA A 220 -1.12 -0.26 -4.51
CA ALA A 220 0.32 -0.47 -4.53
C ALA A 220 1.17 0.75 -4.94
N GLN A 221 0.55 1.85 -5.34
CA GLN A 221 1.24 3.06 -5.80
C GLN A 221 1.76 3.95 -4.66
N THR A 222 1.09 3.91 -3.51
CA THR A 222 1.42 4.77 -2.36
C THR A 222 2.24 3.97 -1.35
N PRO A 223 3.48 4.38 -1.05
CA PRO A 223 4.27 3.72 -0.02
C PRO A 223 3.70 4.00 1.37
N LEU A 224 3.83 3.04 2.28
CA LEU A 224 3.69 3.27 3.71
C LEU A 224 4.95 4.00 4.20
N VAL A 225 4.76 4.98 5.08
CA VAL A 225 5.85 5.81 5.62
C VAL A 225 5.65 5.98 7.12
N ILE A 226 6.71 5.76 7.90
CA ILE A 226 6.75 6.16 9.31
C ILE A 226 7.36 7.56 9.39
N SER A 227 6.61 8.49 9.97
CA SER A 227 7.08 9.86 10.25
C SER A 227 8.02 9.91 11.44
N GLY A 228 9.01 10.79 11.36
CA GLY A 228 10.11 10.92 12.31
C GLY A 228 10.17 12.25 13.03
N ALA A 229 11.37 12.82 13.12
CA ALA A 229 11.58 14.11 13.78
C ALA A 229 10.98 15.26 12.94
N PRO A 230 10.48 16.32 13.60
CA PRO A 230 10.01 17.51 12.89
C PRO A 230 11.17 18.18 12.14
N ARG A 231 10.89 18.58 10.91
CA ARG A 231 11.77 19.41 10.10
C ARG A 231 11.55 20.88 10.42
N LEU A 232 12.53 21.69 10.05
CA LEU A 232 12.34 23.14 10.01
C LEU A 232 11.27 23.45 8.95
N GLN A 233 10.10 23.89 9.41
CA GLN A 233 8.97 24.20 8.54
C GLN A 233 9.25 25.47 7.74
N SER A 234 8.96 25.41 6.44
CA SER A 234 9.09 26.59 5.59
C SER A 234 8.03 27.62 5.96
N ASN A 235 8.45 28.87 6.15
CA ASN A 235 7.55 30.02 6.32
C ASN A 235 6.98 30.54 4.98
N LEU A 236 7.34 29.92 3.85
CA LEU A 236 6.98 30.41 2.51
C LEU A 236 5.60 29.95 2.01
N PHE A 237 4.97 28.95 2.64
CA PHE A 237 3.69 28.39 2.15
C PHE A 237 2.58 29.45 2.02
N GLY A 238 2.41 30.32 3.02
CA GLY A 238 1.41 31.38 2.96
C GLY A 238 1.69 32.42 1.88
N ILE A 239 2.95 32.86 1.76
CA ILE A 239 3.35 33.89 0.77
C ILE A 239 3.24 33.33 -0.65
N THR A 240 3.70 32.10 -0.87
CA THR A 240 3.65 31.45 -2.19
C THR A 240 2.22 31.11 -2.61
N LYS A 241 1.33 30.75 -1.67
CA LYS A 241 -0.12 30.65 -1.94
C LYS A 241 -0.67 31.97 -2.49
N MET A 242 -0.43 33.08 -1.80
CA MET A 242 -0.91 34.40 -2.23
C MET A 242 -0.35 34.79 -3.60
N PHE A 243 0.93 34.51 -3.85
CA PHE A 243 1.52 34.72 -5.18
C PHE A 243 0.81 33.91 -6.26
N VAL A 244 0.62 32.61 -6.05
CA VAL A 244 -0.02 31.72 -7.02
C VAL A 244 -1.47 32.14 -7.32
N GLU A 245 -2.18 32.73 -6.34
CA GLU A 245 -3.51 33.30 -6.54
C GLU A 245 -3.55 34.50 -7.51
N THR A 246 -2.42 35.19 -7.71
CA THR A 246 -2.33 36.31 -8.66
C THR A 246 -2.08 35.86 -10.10
N LEU A 247 -1.67 34.60 -10.30
CA LEU A 247 -1.28 34.08 -11.60
C LEU A 247 -2.49 33.78 -12.49
N LYS A 248 -2.34 34.08 -13.77
CA LYS A 248 -3.30 33.76 -14.84
C LYS A 248 -2.82 32.57 -15.65
N GLY A 249 -3.71 31.59 -15.87
CA GLY A 249 -3.43 30.40 -16.67
C GLY A 249 -3.15 30.73 -18.14
N GLU A 250 -2.36 29.87 -18.79
CA GLU A 250 -1.84 30.01 -20.17
C GLU A 250 -0.93 31.23 -20.41
N GLN A 251 -0.85 32.16 -19.46
CA GLN A 251 0.07 33.29 -19.48
C GLN A 251 1.28 33.05 -18.56
N HIS A 252 1.04 32.80 -17.28
CA HIS A 252 2.12 32.72 -16.27
C HIS A 252 2.52 31.29 -15.93
N TYR A 253 1.68 30.32 -16.28
CA TYR A 253 1.98 28.90 -16.08
C TYR A 253 1.31 28.09 -17.18
N ASP A 254 1.99 27.01 -17.54
CA ASP A 254 1.48 25.97 -18.41
C ASP A 254 1.15 24.73 -17.59
N MET A 255 0.11 24.02 -18.02
CA MET A 255 -0.33 22.80 -17.38
C MET A 255 -0.54 21.70 -18.42
N ASP A 256 -0.05 20.50 -18.09
CA ASP A 256 -0.41 19.27 -18.78
C ASP A 256 -1.34 18.45 -17.87
N ASP A 257 -2.64 18.55 -18.13
CA ASP A 257 -3.70 17.81 -17.40
C ASP A 257 -3.51 16.29 -17.43
N LYS A 258 -2.86 15.78 -18.49
CA LYS A 258 -2.66 14.34 -18.66
C LYS A 258 -1.49 13.86 -17.82
N ALA A 259 -0.39 14.60 -17.87
CA ALA A 259 0.80 14.31 -17.08
C ALA A 259 0.68 14.79 -15.62
N LYS A 260 -0.35 15.56 -15.27
CA LYS A 260 -0.48 16.28 -13.99
C LYS A 260 0.81 17.05 -13.67
N ALA A 261 1.30 17.77 -14.67
CA ALA A 261 2.49 18.58 -14.56
C ALA A 261 2.09 20.04 -14.73
N ILE A 262 2.70 20.92 -13.94
CA ILE A 262 2.49 22.36 -13.99
C ILE A 262 3.84 23.03 -13.80
N TRP A 263 4.14 24.02 -14.63
CA TRP A 263 5.38 24.79 -14.57
C TRP A 263 5.12 26.24 -14.91
N LEU A 264 5.99 27.13 -14.42
CA LEU A 264 5.95 28.55 -14.78
C LEU A 264 6.42 28.74 -16.22
N THR A 265 5.78 29.65 -16.94
CA THR A 265 6.28 30.20 -18.20
C THR A 265 7.36 31.25 -17.93
N ASP A 266 8.04 31.74 -18.96
CA ASP A 266 9.01 32.83 -18.82
C ASP A 266 8.36 34.08 -18.18
N GLU A 267 7.13 34.44 -18.57
CA GLU A 267 6.36 35.53 -17.94
C GLU A 267 6.02 35.23 -16.47
N GLY A 268 5.74 33.98 -16.13
CA GLY A 268 5.53 33.56 -14.74
C GLY A 268 6.80 33.65 -13.89
N VAL A 269 7.96 33.35 -14.48
CA VAL A 269 9.27 33.50 -13.84
C VAL A 269 9.57 34.98 -13.59
N GLU A 270 9.32 35.87 -14.57
CA GLU A 270 9.46 37.32 -14.38
C GLU A 270 8.51 37.87 -13.31
N ALA A 271 7.26 37.40 -13.30
CA ALA A 271 6.29 37.75 -12.27
C ALA A 271 6.76 37.30 -10.87
N ALA A 272 7.34 36.10 -10.76
CA ALA A 272 7.91 35.60 -9.51
C ALA A 272 9.12 36.45 -9.06
N ASN A 273 10.08 36.72 -9.96
CA ASN A 273 11.24 37.57 -9.68
C ASN A 273 10.80 38.94 -9.14
N THR A 274 9.79 39.55 -9.77
CA THR A 274 9.23 40.84 -9.37
C THR A 274 8.52 40.79 -8.03
N TYR A 275 7.68 39.77 -7.81
CA TYR A 275 6.89 39.64 -6.57
C TYR A 275 7.78 39.41 -5.34
N PHE A 276 8.82 38.57 -5.48
CA PHE A 276 9.73 38.22 -4.39
C PHE A 276 10.95 39.14 -4.28
N GLY A 277 11.15 40.06 -5.24
CA GLY A 277 12.26 41.00 -5.24
C GLY A 277 13.62 40.34 -5.42
N VAL A 278 13.70 39.32 -6.28
CA VAL A 278 14.94 38.59 -6.59
C VAL A 278 15.28 38.72 -8.07
N ASP A 279 16.57 38.74 -8.40
CA ASP A 279 17.01 38.86 -9.80
C ASP A 279 16.63 37.63 -10.63
N ASN A 280 16.87 36.43 -10.07
CA ASN A 280 16.52 35.16 -10.68
C ASN A 280 16.18 34.10 -9.63
N ILE A 281 14.92 33.66 -9.58
CA ILE A 281 14.47 32.59 -8.67
C ILE A 281 15.25 31.27 -8.83
N TYR A 282 15.88 31.00 -9.97
CA TYR A 282 16.64 29.75 -10.18
C TYR A 282 18.08 29.78 -9.67
N ASP A 283 18.52 30.88 -9.07
CA ASP A 283 19.84 30.94 -8.46
C ASP A 283 19.90 30.04 -7.21
N ALA A 284 21.10 29.49 -6.92
CA ALA A 284 21.30 28.51 -5.84
C ALA A 284 20.71 28.92 -4.46
N PRO A 285 20.75 30.20 -4.02
CA PRO A 285 20.14 30.63 -2.76
C PRO A 285 18.60 30.54 -2.72
N HIS A 286 17.93 30.50 -3.88
CA HIS A 286 16.47 30.59 -4.00
C HIS A 286 15.80 29.25 -4.32
N PHE A 287 16.54 28.14 -4.21
CA PHE A 287 16.03 26.80 -4.46
C PHE A 287 14.74 26.48 -3.68
N ASP A 288 14.69 26.83 -2.39
CA ASP A 288 13.51 26.60 -1.55
C ASP A 288 12.30 27.45 -1.97
N LEU A 289 12.53 28.65 -2.50
CA LEU A 289 11.47 29.51 -3.03
C LEU A 289 10.83 28.87 -4.27
N VAL A 290 11.65 28.44 -5.23
CA VAL A 290 11.18 27.73 -6.44
C VAL A 290 10.42 26.47 -6.07
N ARG A 291 10.92 25.71 -5.09
CA ARG A 291 10.24 24.52 -4.59
C ARG A 291 8.85 24.86 -4.04
N ASN A 292 8.72 25.86 -3.17
CA ASN A 292 7.45 26.24 -2.57
C ASN A 292 6.44 26.81 -3.59
N ILE A 293 6.90 27.61 -4.56
CA ILE A 293 6.03 28.09 -5.66
C ILE A 293 5.45 26.91 -6.44
N ASN A 294 6.29 25.92 -6.79
CA ASN A 294 5.83 24.71 -7.47
C ASN A 294 4.86 23.89 -6.62
N LEU A 295 5.10 23.76 -5.31
CA LEU A 295 4.17 23.06 -4.40
C LEU A 295 2.82 23.77 -4.33
N ALA A 296 2.79 25.10 -4.25
CA ALA A 296 1.57 25.90 -4.23
C ALA A 296 0.79 25.80 -5.56
N LEU A 297 1.48 25.87 -6.72
CA LEU A 297 0.88 25.64 -8.04
C LEU A 297 0.21 24.26 -8.11
N ARG A 298 0.93 23.21 -7.69
CA ARG A 298 0.42 21.84 -7.71
C ARG A 298 -0.77 21.68 -6.77
N ALA A 299 -0.69 22.18 -5.54
CA ALA A 299 -1.79 22.10 -4.58
C ALA A 299 -3.05 22.80 -5.11
N ARG A 300 -2.91 23.96 -5.76
CA ARG A 300 -4.03 24.71 -6.31
C ARG A 300 -4.68 24.01 -7.49
N TYR A 301 -3.90 23.62 -8.49
CA TYR A 301 -4.41 23.21 -9.81
C TYR A 301 -4.47 21.70 -10.06
N LEU A 302 -3.74 20.88 -9.29
CA LEU A 302 -3.68 19.42 -9.51
C LEU A 302 -4.38 18.60 -8.43
N PHE A 303 -4.77 19.24 -7.32
CA PHE A 303 -5.44 18.60 -6.18
C PHE A 303 -6.77 19.30 -5.89
N GLU A 304 -7.86 18.56 -6.02
CA GLU A 304 -9.22 19.05 -5.86
C GLU A 304 -9.84 18.56 -4.55
N SER A 305 -10.51 19.47 -3.84
CA SER A 305 -11.31 19.12 -2.67
C SER A 305 -12.47 18.20 -3.10
N ASN A 306 -12.83 17.25 -2.24
CA ASN A 306 -13.83 16.19 -2.45
C ASN A 306 -13.47 15.13 -3.52
N LEU A 307 -12.31 15.25 -4.18
CA LEU A 307 -11.81 14.27 -5.16
C LEU A 307 -10.45 13.69 -4.74
N ASP A 308 -9.52 14.53 -4.31
CA ASP A 308 -8.19 14.16 -3.85
C ASP A 308 -8.05 14.12 -2.33
N TYR A 309 -8.81 14.96 -1.65
CA TYR A 309 -8.82 15.09 -0.20
C TYR A 309 -10.14 15.72 0.26
N PHE A 310 -10.46 15.57 1.54
CA PHE A 310 -11.49 16.32 2.24
C PHE A 310 -10.85 17.15 3.36
N VAL A 311 -11.48 18.26 3.73
CA VAL A 311 -11.19 18.94 5.00
C VAL A 311 -12.19 18.43 6.03
N TYR A 312 -11.69 17.77 7.07
CA TYR A 312 -12.49 17.18 8.14
C TYR A 312 -11.89 17.55 9.50
N ASP A 313 -12.70 18.06 10.43
CA ASP A 313 -12.26 18.54 11.75
C ASP A 313 -11.04 19.48 11.73
N GLY A 314 -10.91 20.29 10.68
CA GLY A 314 -9.81 21.24 10.51
C GLY A 314 -8.52 20.62 9.94
N GLU A 315 -8.53 19.34 9.54
CA GLU A 315 -7.40 18.64 8.94
C GLU A 315 -7.68 18.23 7.49
N VAL A 316 -6.63 18.16 6.66
CA VAL A 316 -6.70 17.59 5.30
C VAL A 316 -6.58 16.07 5.39
N VAL A 317 -7.62 15.36 4.98
CA VAL A 317 -7.65 13.89 4.90
C VAL A 317 -7.63 13.47 3.43
N LEU A 318 -6.60 12.74 3.02
CA LEU A 318 -6.45 12.31 1.62
C LEU A 318 -7.50 11.26 1.24
N ILE A 319 -7.88 11.26 -0.03
CA ILE A 319 -8.74 10.25 -0.64
C ILE A 319 -7.89 9.43 -1.61
N ASP A 320 -7.94 8.11 -1.50
CA ASP A 320 -7.44 7.24 -2.55
C ASP A 320 -8.39 7.34 -3.76
N ARG A 321 -7.92 7.92 -4.88
CA ARG A 321 -8.72 8.12 -6.10
C ARG A 321 -9.33 6.85 -6.68
N VAL A 322 -8.71 5.70 -6.45
CA VAL A 322 -9.21 4.43 -6.98
C VAL A 322 -10.27 3.84 -6.05
N THR A 323 -10.05 3.98 -4.74
CA THR A 323 -10.93 3.37 -3.74
C THR A 323 -11.95 4.33 -3.13
N GLY A 324 -11.89 5.62 -3.43
CA GLY A 324 -12.74 6.67 -2.82
C GLY A 324 -12.64 6.75 -1.30
N ARG A 325 -11.69 6.03 -0.68
CA ARG A 325 -11.57 5.91 0.78
C ARG A 325 -10.71 7.02 1.33
N MET A 326 -11.09 7.48 2.51
CA MET A 326 -10.25 8.34 3.33
C MET A 326 -9.01 7.57 3.82
N LEU A 327 -7.87 8.23 3.80
CA LEU A 327 -6.58 7.73 4.28
C LEU A 327 -6.17 8.52 5.55
N PRO A 328 -6.86 8.32 6.68
CA PRO A 328 -6.55 9.04 7.92
C PRO A 328 -5.10 8.78 8.36
N GLY A 329 -4.44 9.80 8.88
CA GLY A 329 -3.03 9.74 9.28
C GLY A 329 -2.03 9.70 8.12
N THR A 330 -2.49 9.66 6.86
CA THR A 330 -1.61 9.69 5.69
C THR A 330 -1.41 11.11 5.20
N LYS A 331 -0.17 11.59 5.18
CA LYS A 331 0.19 12.91 4.65
C LYS A 331 0.97 12.81 3.36
N LEU A 332 0.72 13.74 2.44
CA LEU A 332 1.55 13.89 1.23
C LEU A 332 2.92 14.41 1.64
N GLN A 333 3.96 13.86 1.01
CA GLN A 333 5.33 14.14 1.40
C GLN A 333 5.90 15.38 0.71
N SER A 334 7.10 15.77 1.14
CA SER A 334 7.91 16.82 0.50
C SER A 334 7.28 18.21 0.51
N GLY A 335 6.43 18.52 1.51
CA GLY A 335 5.78 19.83 1.66
C GLY A 335 4.46 19.98 0.90
N LEU A 336 4.03 18.97 0.14
CA LEU A 336 2.81 19.07 -0.69
C LEU A 336 1.54 19.07 0.17
N HIS A 337 1.53 18.32 1.27
CA HIS A 337 0.39 18.35 2.21
C HIS A 337 0.25 19.73 2.83
N GLN A 338 1.36 20.31 3.28
CA GLN A 338 1.41 21.66 3.84
C GLN A 338 0.98 22.73 2.84
N ALA A 339 1.30 22.56 1.55
CA ALA A 339 0.81 23.44 0.50
C ALA A 339 -0.72 23.33 0.28
N ILE A 340 -1.32 22.15 0.48
CA ILE A 340 -2.78 21.96 0.45
C ILE A 340 -3.42 22.55 1.70
N GLU A 341 -2.85 22.32 2.89
CA GLU A 341 -3.31 22.95 4.13
C GLU A 341 -3.30 24.48 4.01
N ALA A 342 -2.23 25.05 3.45
CA ALA A 342 -2.13 26.46 3.15
C ALA A 342 -3.19 26.92 2.14
N LYS A 343 -3.42 26.16 1.05
CA LYS A 343 -4.47 26.43 0.06
C LYS A 343 -5.84 26.56 0.73
N GLU A 344 -6.21 25.61 1.56
CA GLU A 344 -7.51 25.57 2.25
C GLU A 344 -7.59 26.55 3.44
N GLY A 345 -6.47 27.16 3.83
CA GLY A 345 -6.43 28.17 4.90
C GLY A 345 -6.56 27.59 6.30
N ILE A 346 -6.19 26.32 6.48
CA ILE A 346 -6.16 25.64 7.77
C ILE A 346 -4.76 25.71 8.40
N GLU A 347 -4.64 25.25 9.65
CA GLU A 347 -3.37 25.23 10.36
C GLU A 347 -2.38 24.29 9.64
N ILE A 348 -1.19 24.83 9.31
CA ILE A 348 -0.18 24.07 8.57
C ILE A 348 0.52 23.13 9.55
N SER A 349 0.37 21.84 9.34
CA SER A 349 0.96 20.83 10.20
C SER A 349 2.48 20.75 10.06
N GLN A 350 3.14 20.28 11.12
CA GLN A 350 4.60 20.12 11.11
C GLN A 350 5.02 19.12 10.02
N ASP A 351 6.02 19.51 9.23
CA ASP A 351 6.64 18.64 8.23
C ASP A 351 7.57 17.64 8.94
N MET A 352 7.25 16.36 8.90
CA MET A 352 8.00 15.31 9.60
C MET A 352 8.90 14.59 8.60
N SER A 353 10.14 14.25 9.00
CA SER A 353 11.01 13.43 8.15
C SER A 353 10.46 12.01 7.97
N ALA A 354 10.80 11.35 6.87
CA ALA A 354 10.45 9.94 6.66
C ALA A 354 11.53 9.04 7.28
N MET A 355 11.19 8.30 8.35
CA MET A 355 12.14 7.38 9.01
C MET A 355 12.28 6.06 8.26
N ALA A 356 11.16 5.50 7.82
CA ALA A 356 11.11 4.21 7.15
C ALA A 356 10.00 4.21 6.12
N SER A 357 10.19 3.46 5.04
CA SER A 357 9.23 3.38 3.96
C SER A 357 9.23 2.02 3.28
N ILE A 358 8.04 1.52 2.94
CA ILE A 358 7.86 0.30 2.17
C ILE A 358 6.60 0.39 1.32
N THR A 359 6.67 -0.07 0.08
CA THR A 359 5.47 -0.29 -0.74
C THR A 359 4.81 -1.62 -0.38
N PHE A 360 3.49 -1.74 -0.55
CA PHE A 360 2.83 -3.04 -0.45
C PHE A 360 3.46 -4.09 -1.36
N GLN A 361 4.03 -3.66 -2.50
CA GLN A 361 4.68 -4.57 -3.42
C GLN A 361 5.86 -5.30 -2.79
N ASN A 362 6.76 -4.55 -2.17
CA ASN A 362 7.91 -5.12 -1.51
C ASN A 362 7.57 -5.80 -0.19
N LEU A 363 6.53 -5.33 0.52
CA LEU A 363 6.05 -6.01 1.72
C LEU A 363 5.65 -7.46 1.40
N PHE A 364 4.86 -7.69 0.35
CA PHE A 364 4.43 -9.06 0.02
C PHE A 364 5.55 -9.92 -0.58
N ARG A 365 6.63 -9.32 -1.11
CA ARG A 365 7.83 -10.07 -1.51
C ARG A 365 8.59 -10.66 -0.31
N GLN A 366 8.37 -10.14 0.91
CA GLN A 366 8.98 -10.69 2.12
C GLN A 366 8.35 -12.03 2.55
N PHE A 367 7.20 -12.42 1.99
CA PHE A 367 6.60 -13.73 2.26
C PHE A 367 7.32 -14.84 1.50
N ASP A 368 7.64 -15.96 2.19
CA ASP A 368 8.18 -17.17 1.54
C ASP A 368 7.24 -17.66 0.43
N LYS A 369 5.92 -17.60 0.69
CA LYS A 369 4.90 -17.84 -0.31
C LYS A 369 3.66 -17.01 -0.04
N PHE A 370 3.10 -16.41 -1.07
CA PHE A 370 1.77 -15.81 -0.98
C PHE A 370 0.91 -16.09 -2.21
N GLY A 371 -0.39 -16.14 -2.00
CA GLY A 371 -1.43 -16.15 -3.03
C GLY A 371 -2.42 -15.01 -2.81
N GLY A 372 -3.41 -14.88 -3.68
CA GLY A 372 -4.41 -13.83 -3.51
C GLY A 372 -5.69 -14.10 -4.27
N MET A 373 -6.83 -13.78 -3.66
CA MET A 373 -8.15 -14.06 -4.21
C MET A 373 -8.82 -12.76 -4.64
N SER A 374 -9.51 -12.80 -5.79
CA SER A 374 -10.34 -11.69 -6.26
C SER A 374 -11.33 -12.18 -7.34
N GLY A 375 -12.38 -11.41 -7.60
CA GLY A 375 -13.37 -11.71 -8.65
C GLY A 375 -12.97 -11.27 -10.06
N THR A 376 -11.90 -10.47 -10.16
CA THR A 376 -11.57 -9.67 -11.34
C THR A 376 -10.09 -9.76 -11.75
N SER A 377 -9.35 -10.71 -11.18
CA SER A 377 -7.89 -10.82 -11.37
C SER A 377 -7.44 -11.09 -12.81
N LYS A 378 -8.25 -11.71 -13.67
CA LYS A 378 -7.80 -12.16 -15.01
C LYS A 378 -7.45 -10.99 -15.93
N LEU A 379 -8.20 -9.89 -15.83
CA LEU A 379 -7.91 -8.68 -16.59
C LEU A 379 -6.55 -8.08 -16.20
N GLY A 380 -6.16 -8.25 -14.93
CA GLY A 380 -4.87 -7.83 -14.37
C GLY A 380 -3.76 -8.89 -14.40
N GLU A 381 -3.95 -10.05 -15.06
CA GLU A 381 -2.98 -11.18 -15.00
C GLU A 381 -1.56 -10.75 -15.39
N LYS A 382 -1.43 -9.90 -16.40
CA LYS A 382 -0.12 -9.36 -16.81
C LYS A 382 0.56 -8.62 -15.65
N GLY A 383 -0.16 -7.76 -14.93
CA GLY A 383 0.39 -7.03 -13.79
C GLY A 383 0.83 -7.95 -12.65
N PHE A 384 0.04 -8.97 -12.32
CA PHE A 384 0.45 -9.96 -11.30
C PHE A 384 1.68 -10.77 -11.71
N PHE A 385 1.78 -11.13 -13.00
CA PHE A 385 2.90 -11.88 -13.52
C PHE A 385 4.17 -11.04 -13.59
N ASP A 386 4.08 -9.80 -14.08
CA ASP A 386 5.25 -8.92 -14.22
C ASP A 386 5.79 -8.48 -12.85
N LEU A 387 4.92 -8.30 -11.85
CA LEU A 387 5.34 -7.87 -10.51
C LEU A 387 5.88 -9.02 -9.63
N TYR A 388 5.33 -10.22 -9.76
CA TYR A 388 5.58 -11.34 -8.81
C TYR A 388 5.65 -12.74 -9.45
N GLY A 389 5.59 -12.85 -10.77
CA GLY A 389 5.53 -14.14 -11.47
C GLY A 389 4.24 -14.92 -11.20
N LYS A 390 3.18 -14.28 -10.69
CA LYS A 390 1.95 -14.93 -10.24
C LYS A 390 1.00 -15.12 -11.41
N VAL A 391 0.38 -16.30 -11.45
CA VAL A 391 -0.50 -16.68 -12.55
C VAL A 391 -1.96 -16.66 -12.09
N VAL A 392 -2.87 -16.22 -12.97
CA VAL A 392 -4.31 -16.18 -12.65
C VAL A 392 -5.02 -17.40 -13.21
N VAL A 393 -5.71 -18.14 -12.34
CA VAL A 393 -6.55 -19.29 -12.71
C VAL A 393 -8.01 -18.90 -12.54
N GLN A 394 -8.79 -18.93 -13.63
CA GLN A 394 -10.22 -18.67 -13.55
C GLN A 394 -10.93 -19.93 -13.07
N ILE A 395 -11.45 -19.88 -11.85
CA ILE A 395 -12.22 -20.94 -11.24
C ILE A 395 -13.66 -20.88 -11.80
N PRO A 396 -14.25 -22.01 -12.22
CA PRO A 396 -15.65 -22.02 -12.65
C PRO A 396 -16.57 -21.65 -11.49
N THR A 397 -17.74 -21.07 -11.81
CA THR A 397 -18.80 -20.85 -10.82
C THR A 397 -19.48 -22.18 -10.49
N ASP A 398 -20.00 -22.31 -9.27
CA ASP A 398 -20.75 -23.50 -8.86
C ASP A 398 -22.05 -23.65 -9.67
N LYS A 399 -22.72 -22.51 -9.90
CA LYS A 399 -23.93 -22.39 -10.70
C LYS A 399 -23.70 -21.46 -11.91
N PRO A 400 -24.35 -21.70 -13.06
CA PRO A 400 -24.29 -20.78 -14.19
C PRO A 400 -24.81 -19.38 -13.82
N VAL A 401 -24.22 -18.33 -14.38
CA VAL A 401 -24.65 -16.95 -14.14
C VAL A 401 -25.89 -16.65 -15.00
N GLU A 402 -27.00 -16.29 -14.35
CA GLU A 402 -28.28 -15.93 -15.01
C GLU A 402 -28.48 -14.40 -15.17
N ARG A 403 -27.53 -13.60 -14.69
CA ARG A 403 -27.57 -12.13 -14.81
C ARG A 403 -27.61 -11.69 -16.27
N ILE A 404 -28.46 -10.70 -16.55
CA ILE A 404 -28.53 -10.02 -17.84
C ILE A 404 -27.71 -8.73 -17.76
N ASP A 405 -26.60 -8.69 -18.49
CA ASP A 405 -25.76 -7.50 -18.67
C ASP A 405 -26.21 -6.75 -19.93
N HIS A 406 -26.95 -5.65 -19.76
CA HIS A 406 -27.40 -4.84 -20.88
C HIS A 406 -26.27 -3.95 -21.45
N PRO A 407 -26.33 -3.60 -22.75
CA PRO A 407 -25.34 -2.74 -23.37
C PRO A 407 -25.45 -1.31 -22.86
N ASP A 408 -24.31 -0.60 -22.75
CA ASP A 408 -24.26 0.74 -22.17
C ASP A 408 -25.24 1.72 -22.86
N LEU A 409 -25.99 2.48 -22.06
CA LEU A 409 -26.93 3.50 -22.53
C LEU A 409 -26.22 4.83 -22.69
N VAL A 410 -26.36 5.43 -23.88
CA VAL A 410 -25.53 6.54 -24.33
C VAL A 410 -26.28 7.85 -24.25
N PHE A 411 -25.63 8.84 -23.64
CA PHE A 411 -26.14 10.19 -23.48
C PHE A 411 -25.19 11.25 -24.06
N LYS A 412 -25.76 12.40 -24.43
CA LYS A 412 -25.01 13.57 -24.92
C LYS A 412 -24.40 14.33 -23.75
N ASP A 413 -25.22 14.61 -22.75
CA ASP A 413 -24.90 15.41 -21.57
C ASP A 413 -25.28 14.68 -20.28
N ASN A 414 -24.73 15.17 -19.16
CA ASN A 414 -24.96 14.59 -17.84
C ASN A 414 -26.40 14.81 -17.33
N VAL A 415 -27.06 15.91 -17.72
CA VAL A 415 -28.43 16.21 -17.29
C VAL A 415 -29.40 15.12 -17.78
N SER A 416 -29.42 14.88 -19.09
CA SER A 416 -30.26 13.86 -19.72
C SER A 416 -29.95 12.46 -19.22
N LYS A 417 -28.66 12.18 -18.95
CA LYS A 417 -28.20 10.91 -18.37
C LYS A 417 -28.78 10.70 -16.97
N ASN A 418 -28.69 11.71 -16.11
CA ASN A 418 -29.12 11.63 -14.72
C ASN A 418 -30.64 11.50 -14.61
N GLU A 419 -31.39 12.23 -15.43
CA GLU A 419 -32.86 12.08 -15.53
C GLU A 419 -33.24 10.64 -15.91
N ALA A 420 -32.60 10.07 -16.94
CA ALA A 420 -32.88 8.71 -17.39
C ALA A 420 -32.49 7.63 -16.35
N ILE A 421 -31.46 7.89 -15.51
CA ILE A 421 -31.12 7.03 -14.37
C ILE A 421 -32.24 7.06 -13.34
N ILE A 422 -32.70 8.27 -12.95
CA ILE A 422 -33.78 8.43 -11.97
C ILE A 422 -35.06 7.75 -12.45
N GLU A 423 -35.48 7.99 -13.70
CA GLU A 423 -36.65 7.33 -14.30
C GLU A 423 -36.53 5.80 -14.27
N ARG A 424 -35.33 5.27 -14.54
CA ARG A 424 -35.09 3.84 -14.48
C ARG A 424 -35.18 3.30 -13.05
N VAL A 425 -34.64 4.01 -12.07
CA VAL A 425 -34.74 3.62 -10.65
C VAL A 425 -36.21 3.61 -10.21
N CYS A 426 -36.97 4.67 -10.54
CA CYS A 426 -38.41 4.75 -10.23
C CYS A 426 -39.17 3.56 -10.83
N ALA A 427 -38.99 3.27 -12.12
CA ALA A 427 -39.69 2.18 -12.79
C ALA A 427 -39.38 0.79 -12.19
N LEU A 428 -38.18 0.58 -11.64
CA LEU A 428 -37.79 -0.66 -10.97
C LEU A 428 -38.33 -0.71 -9.54
N HIS A 429 -38.33 0.43 -8.85
CA HIS A 429 -38.91 0.56 -7.51
C HIS A 429 -40.44 0.35 -7.53
N ASP A 430 -41.14 0.84 -8.55
CA ASP A 430 -42.60 0.67 -8.71
C ASP A 430 -43.03 -0.80 -8.80
N ILE A 431 -42.15 -1.68 -9.32
CA ILE A 431 -42.36 -3.13 -9.36
C ILE A 431 -41.76 -3.85 -8.12
N ASN A 432 -41.39 -3.10 -7.08
CA ASN A 432 -40.74 -3.57 -5.84
C ASN A 432 -39.41 -4.31 -6.05
N ARG A 433 -38.73 -4.08 -7.17
CA ARG A 433 -37.44 -4.74 -7.44
C ARG A 433 -36.31 -3.95 -6.77
N PRO A 434 -35.41 -4.59 -6.00
CA PRO A 434 -34.30 -3.89 -5.37
C PRO A 434 -33.33 -3.29 -6.39
N VAL A 435 -32.86 -2.09 -6.09
CA VAL A 435 -31.95 -1.31 -6.93
C VAL A 435 -30.70 -0.89 -6.15
N LEU A 436 -29.54 -1.19 -6.72
CA LEU A 436 -28.25 -0.65 -6.30
C LEU A 436 -27.76 0.34 -7.37
N LEU A 437 -27.87 1.63 -7.08
CA LEU A 437 -27.35 2.72 -7.91
C LEU A 437 -25.93 3.07 -7.46
N ILE A 438 -24.98 2.98 -8.38
CA ILE A 438 -23.56 3.17 -8.11
C ILE A 438 -23.05 4.40 -8.85
N THR A 439 -22.43 5.31 -8.11
CA THR A 439 -21.81 6.53 -8.63
C THR A 439 -20.29 6.52 -8.48
N ARG A 440 -19.62 7.43 -9.18
CA ARG A 440 -18.17 7.63 -9.05
C ARG A 440 -17.80 8.47 -7.83
N THR A 441 -18.54 9.54 -7.54
CA THR A 441 -18.25 10.49 -6.46
C THR A 441 -19.34 10.52 -5.39
N ALA A 442 -18.97 10.92 -4.17
CA ALA A 442 -19.90 11.10 -3.06
C ALA A 442 -20.94 12.19 -3.37
N GLU A 443 -20.52 13.31 -3.95
CA GLU A 443 -21.42 14.40 -4.37
C GLU A 443 -22.53 13.90 -5.33
N MET A 444 -22.18 13.05 -6.29
CA MET A 444 -23.17 12.49 -7.22
C MET A 444 -24.10 11.49 -6.51
N ALA A 445 -23.59 10.75 -5.53
CA ALA A 445 -24.41 9.84 -4.71
C ALA A 445 -25.43 10.64 -3.88
N GLU A 446 -24.99 11.73 -3.24
CA GLU A 446 -25.85 12.67 -2.50
C GLU A 446 -26.91 13.30 -3.40
N TYR A 447 -26.52 13.75 -4.59
CA TYR A 447 -27.46 14.28 -5.59
C TYR A 447 -28.58 13.27 -5.92
N PHE A 448 -28.23 12.02 -6.27
CA PHE A 448 -29.24 11.02 -6.59
C PHE A 448 -30.10 10.65 -5.37
N SER A 449 -29.49 10.53 -4.19
CA SER A 449 -30.20 10.26 -2.94
C SER A 449 -31.26 11.33 -2.66
N MET A 450 -30.91 12.61 -2.82
CA MET A 450 -31.84 13.73 -2.66
C MET A 450 -32.94 13.72 -3.71
N GLN A 451 -32.61 13.49 -4.98
CA GLN A 451 -33.59 13.43 -6.07
C GLN A 451 -34.59 12.29 -5.93
N LEU A 452 -34.15 11.14 -5.39
CA LEU A 452 -35.04 10.02 -5.07
C LEU A 452 -35.92 10.32 -3.86
N PHE A 453 -35.36 10.97 -2.82
CA PHE A 453 -36.12 11.39 -1.65
C PHE A 453 -37.21 12.41 -1.99
N GLU A 454 -36.94 13.38 -2.86
CA GLU A 454 -37.93 14.35 -3.38
C GLU A 454 -39.08 13.69 -4.15
N ARG A 455 -38.91 12.44 -4.59
CA ARG A 455 -39.92 11.63 -5.29
C ARG A 455 -40.55 10.57 -4.39
N ASP A 456 -40.44 10.73 -3.07
CA ASP A 456 -40.96 9.82 -2.04
C ASP A 456 -40.39 8.39 -2.11
N ILE A 457 -39.17 8.23 -2.64
CA ILE A 457 -38.46 6.94 -2.69
C ILE A 457 -37.43 6.89 -1.55
N PRO A 458 -37.70 6.14 -0.46
CA PRO A 458 -36.74 5.98 0.62
C PRO A 458 -35.52 5.23 0.08
N ASN A 459 -34.33 5.75 0.38
CA ASN A 459 -33.09 5.15 -0.10
C ASN A 459 -31.99 5.22 0.96
N ASN A 460 -31.06 4.26 0.88
CA ASN A 460 -29.87 4.21 1.73
C ASN A 460 -28.68 4.81 0.99
N LEU A 461 -28.00 5.78 1.59
CA LEU A 461 -26.81 6.42 1.03
C LEU A 461 -25.52 5.85 1.64
N LEU A 462 -24.63 5.33 0.80
CA LEU A 462 -23.34 4.74 1.21
C LEU A 462 -22.16 5.46 0.54
N ILE A 463 -21.43 6.28 1.32
CA ILE A 463 -20.34 7.15 0.84
C ILE A 463 -18.98 6.86 1.49
N ALA A 464 -18.78 5.66 2.04
CA ALA A 464 -17.54 5.18 2.66
C ALA A 464 -17.08 5.96 3.92
N GLN A 465 -18.02 6.49 4.70
CA GLN A 465 -17.75 7.16 5.98
C GLN A 465 -17.71 6.18 7.16
N ASN A 466 -18.61 5.18 7.19
CA ASN A 466 -18.66 4.19 8.27
C ASN A 466 -18.79 2.78 7.69
N VAL A 467 -17.65 2.09 7.58
CA VAL A 467 -17.55 0.78 6.91
C VAL A 467 -18.46 -0.27 7.55
N ALA A 468 -18.58 -0.29 8.89
CA ALA A 468 -19.39 -1.29 9.58
C ALA A 468 -20.90 -1.06 9.34
N LYS A 469 -21.37 0.18 9.50
CA LYS A 469 -22.78 0.52 9.23
C LYS A 469 -23.13 0.32 7.76
N GLU A 470 -22.24 0.71 6.85
CA GLU A 470 -22.45 0.52 5.41
C GLU A 470 -22.46 -0.95 5.01
N ALA A 471 -21.64 -1.79 5.66
CA ALA A 471 -21.70 -3.24 5.45
C ALA A 471 -23.05 -3.82 5.88
N GLN A 472 -23.63 -3.34 6.99
CA GLN A 472 -24.97 -3.76 7.39
C GLN A 472 -26.03 -3.31 6.39
N MET A 473 -26.02 -2.04 6.00
CA MET A 473 -26.98 -1.49 5.03
C MET A 473 -26.89 -2.18 3.67
N ILE A 474 -25.68 -2.48 3.18
CA ILE A 474 -25.54 -3.14 1.88
C ILE A 474 -25.98 -4.61 1.91
N ALA A 475 -25.85 -5.30 3.05
CA ALA A 475 -26.34 -6.67 3.19
C ALA A 475 -27.87 -6.75 3.01
N GLU A 476 -28.57 -5.67 3.36
CA GLU A 476 -30.02 -5.50 3.22
C GLU A 476 -30.43 -4.90 1.86
N ALA A 477 -29.50 -4.56 0.97
CA ALA A 477 -29.82 -3.99 -0.35
C ALA A 477 -30.60 -4.96 -1.28
N GLY A 478 -30.68 -6.25 -0.92
CA GLY A 478 -31.41 -7.27 -1.67
C GLY A 478 -32.86 -7.48 -1.21
N GLN A 479 -33.38 -6.64 -0.31
CA GLN A 479 -34.77 -6.71 0.18
C GLN A 479 -35.76 -6.12 -0.84
N LEU A 480 -37.04 -6.53 -0.76
CA LEU A 480 -38.10 -6.02 -1.63
C LEU A 480 -38.22 -4.49 -1.53
N GLY A 481 -38.26 -3.82 -2.67
CA GLY A 481 -38.35 -2.35 -2.76
C GLY A 481 -37.12 -1.58 -2.28
N ALA A 482 -36.03 -2.25 -1.85
CA ALA A 482 -34.86 -1.54 -1.34
C ALA A 482 -34.15 -0.75 -2.44
N VAL A 483 -33.91 0.54 -2.20
CA VAL A 483 -33.09 1.40 -3.06
C VAL A 483 -31.84 1.82 -2.30
N THR A 484 -30.68 1.52 -2.84
CA THR A 484 -29.39 1.87 -2.25
C THR A 484 -28.58 2.67 -3.25
N VAL A 485 -28.14 3.87 -2.85
CA VAL A 485 -27.23 4.72 -3.61
C VAL A 485 -25.85 4.63 -2.97
N ALA A 486 -24.85 4.26 -3.74
CA ALA A 486 -23.52 3.95 -3.24
C ALA A 486 -22.44 4.53 -4.14
N THR A 487 -21.30 4.89 -3.56
CA THR A 487 -20.07 5.03 -4.35
C THR A 487 -19.55 3.64 -4.75
N SER A 488 -18.71 3.55 -5.78
CA SER A 488 -18.16 2.29 -6.33
C SER A 488 -17.52 1.35 -5.28
N MET A 489 -17.14 1.90 -4.13
CA MET A 489 -16.32 1.22 -3.14
C MET A 489 -17.05 0.91 -1.83
N ALA A 490 -18.24 1.47 -1.64
CA ALA A 490 -19.05 1.21 -0.47
C ALA A 490 -19.52 -0.27 -0.42
N GLY A 491 -19.51 -0.83 0.78
CA GLY A 491 -19.94 -2.22 1.02
C GLY A 491 -19.15 -3.29 0.26
N ARG A 492 -17.90 -3.01 -0.14
CA ARG A 492 -16.98 -4.01 -0.69
C ARG A 492 -16.72 -5.15 0.32
N GLY A 493 -16.61 -6.38 -0.19
CA GLY A 493 -16.42 -7.57 0.65
C GLY A 493 -17.68 -8.02 1.41
N THR A 494 -18.85 -7.41 1.13
CA THR A 494 -20.13 -7.79 1.73
C THR A 494 -21.06 -8.45 0.72
N ASP A 495 -21.71 -9.53 1.16
CA ASP A 495 -22.67 -10.28 0.34
C ASP A 495 -24.08 -9.70 0.38
N ILE A 496 -24.68 -9.46 -0.79
CA ILE A 496 -26.07 -9.00 -0.93
C ILE A 496 -26.93 -10.23 -1.16
N LYS A 497 -27.72 -10.61 -0.16
CA LYS A 497 -28.64 -11.76 -0.26
C LYS A 497 -30.00 -11.27 -0.74
N LEU A 498 -30.57 -11.96 -1.73
CA LEU A 498 -31.92 -11.67 -2.21
C LEU A 498 -32.95 -12.22 -1.21
N ALA A 499 -33.93 -11.41 -0.86
CA ALA A 499 -35.09 -11.85 -0.08
C ALA A 499 -36.02 -12.76 -0.90
N ASP A 500 -36.92 -13.45 -0.22
CA ASP A 500 -37.97 -14.24 -0.87
C ASP A 500 -38.85 -13.34 -1.75
N GLY A 501 -39.23 -13.80 -2.95
CA GLY A 501 -40.01 -13.02 -3.91
C GLY A 501 -39.19 -12.12 -4.83
N VAL A 502 -37.93 -11.82 -4.50
CA VAL A 502 -37.07 -10.91 -5.30
C VAL A 502 -36.58 -11.59 -6.58
N LYS A 503 -36.38 -12.92 -6.56
CA LYS A 503 -35.89 -13.66 -7.74
C LYS A 503 -36.92 -13.64 -8.87
N GLU A 504 -38.20 -13.73 -8.52
CA GLU A 504 -39.35 -13.65 -9.43
C GLU A 504 -39.46 -12.28 -10.10
N LEU A 505 -39.01 -11.22 -9.43
CA LEU A 505 -38.91 -9.85 -9.97
C LEU A 505 -37.67 -9.64 -10.86
N GLY A 506 -36.88 -10.70 -11.08
CA GLY A 506 -35.64 -10.66 -11.86
C GLY A 506 -34.39 -10.39 -11.02
N GLY A 507 -34.46 -10.42 -9.70
CA GLY A 507 -33.32 -10.25 -8.79
C GLY A 507 -32.84 -8.80 -8.65
N LEU A 508 -31.64 -8.61 -8.07
CA LEU A 508 -31.06 -7.26 -7.88
C LEU A 508 -30.78 -6.57 -9.23
N ALA A 509 -31.17 -5.31 -9.34
CA ALA A 509 -30.79 -4.44 -10.45
C ALA A 509 -29.62 -3.52 -10.04
N VAL A 510 -28.52 -3.60 -10.78
CA VAL A 510 -27.34 -2.74 -10.57
C VAL A 510 -27.28 -1.71 -11.68
N ILE A 511 -27.35 -0.44 -11.32
CA ILE A 511 -27.24 0.70 -12.24
C ILE A 511 -25.94 1.43 -11.92
N VAL A 512 -25.12 1.68 -12.94
CA VAL A 512 -23.86 2.42 -12.78
C VAL A 512 -23.94 3.71 -13.58
N SER A 513 -23.66 4.85 -12.93
CA SER A 513 -23.87 6.19 -13.50
C SER A 513 -22.86 6.58 -14.58
N GLU A 514 -21.68 5.96 -14.58
CA GLU A 514 -20.59 6.16 -15.55
C GLU A 514 -19.59 4.98 -15.50
N HIS A 515 -18.71 4.86 -16.50
CA HIS A 515 -17.60 3.90 -16.41
C HIS A 515 -16.54 4.37 -15.40
N MET A 516 -15.98 3.41 -14.66
CA MET A 516 -14.84 3.67 -13.80
C MET A 516 -13.54 3.76 -14.60
N GLU A 517 -12.46 4.29 -14.01
CA GLU A 517 -11.15 4.40 -14.66
C GLU A 517 -10.56 3.03 -15.08
N ASN A 518 -11.02 1.93 -14.47
CA ASN A 518 -10.56 0.58 -14.75
C ASN A 518 -11.74 -0.37 -15.00
N SER A 519 -11.69 -1.12 -16.11
CA SER A 519 -12.71 -2.08 -16.51
C SER A 519 -12.90 -3.23 -15.52
N ARG A 520 -11.91 -3.52 -14.66
CA ARG A 520 -12.07 -4.47 -13.54
C ARG A 520 -13.12 -4.00 -12.55
N VAL A 521 -13.13 -2.72 -12.22
CA VAL A 521 -14.09 -2.16 -11.26
C VAL A 521 -15.49 -2.29 -11.84
N ASP A 522 -15.70 -1.92 -13.11
CA ASP A 522 -17.00 -2.13 -13.77
C ASP A 522 -17.48 -3.58 -13.69
N ARG A 523 -16.59 -4.56 -13.92
CA ARG A 523 -16.93 -5.99 -13.79
C ARG A 523 -17.30 -6.36 -12.35
N GLN A 524 -16.62 -5.80 -11.36
CA GLN A 524 -16.93 -5.98 -9.95
C GLN A 524 -18.30 -5.39 -9.58
N LEU A 525 -18.62 -4.19 -10.10
CA LEU A 525 -19.92 -3.53 -9.91
C LEU A 525 -21.04 -4.39 -10.49
N ARG A 526 -20.92 -4.86 -11.73
CA ARG A 526 -21.89 -5.80 -12.34
C ARG A 526 -22.03 -7.08 -11.52
N GLY A 527 -20.93 -7.59 -10.97
CA GLY A 527 -20.85 -8.75 -10.07
C GLY A 527 -21.56 -8.60 -8.72
N ARG A 528 -22.14 -7.43 -8.40
CA ARG A 528 -23.04 -7.27 -7.26
C ARG A 528 -24.38 -7.98 -7.48
N ALA A 529 -24.83 -8.12 -8.73
CA ALA A 529 -26.02 -8.87 -9.10
C ALA A 529 -25.70 -10.29 -9.63
N GLY A 530 -26.70 -11.16 -9.53
CA GLY A 530 -26.71 -12.52 -10.08
C GLY A 530 -25.67 -13.47 -9.46
N ARG A 531 -25.54 -13.43 -8.13
CA ARG A 531 -24.64 -14.31 -7.38
C ARG A 531 -25.24 -15.71 -7.26
N GLN A 532 -24.39 -16.74 -7.28
CA GLN A 532 -24.83 -18.14 -7.11
C GLN A 532 -25.96 -18.57 -8.06
N GLY A 533 -25.96 -18.03 -9.28
CA GLY A 533 -26.97 -18.30 -10.30
C GLY A 533 -28.31 -17.59 -10.11
N ASP A 534 -28.40 -16.64 -9.18
CA ASP A 534 -29.57 -15.79 -9.06
C ASP A 534 -29.77 -14.95 -10.34
N PRO A 535 -31.03 -14.61 -10.68
CA PRO A 535 -31.30 -13.64 -11.72
C PRO A 535 -30.79 -12.27 -11.29
N GLY A 536 -30.56 -11.39 -12.25
CA GLY A 536 -30.12 -10.04 -11.97
C GLY A 536 -30.04 -9.20 -13.23
N LEU A 537 -29.90 -7.90 -13.04
CA LEU A 537 -29.72 -6.94 -14.12
C LEU A 537 -28.49 -6.08 -13.83
N SER A 538 -27.70 -5.79 -14.86
CA SER A 538 -26.72 -4.72 -14.79
C SER A 538 -26.80 -3.81 -16.02
N GLN A 539 -26.63 -2.51 -15.81
CA GLN A 539 -26.69 -1.49 -16.85
C GLN A 539 -25.75 -0.32 -16.50
N ILE A 540 -24.89 0.08 -17.43
CA ILE A 540 -24.05 1.28 -17.31
C ILE A 540 -24.65 2.38 -18.19
N TYR A 541 -24.64 3.61 -17.67
CA TYR A 541 -25.03 4.84 -18.34
C TYR A 541 -23.77 5.64 -18.66
N ILE A 542 -23.65 6.17 -19.87
CA ILE A 542 -22.42 6.84 -20.34
C ILE A 542 -22.75 8.16 -21.03
N SER A 543 -21.91 9.17 -20.84
CA SER A 543 -22.00 10.49 -21.48
C SER A 543 -20.65 10.92 -22.05
N LEU A 544 -20.68 11.84 -23.02
CA LEU A 544 -19.47 12.51 -23.50
C LEU A 544 -18.85 13.45 -22.45
N GLU A 545 -19.66 13.88 -21.48
CA GLU A 545 -19.25 14.71 -20.33
C GLU A 545 -18.76 13.88 -19.13
N ASP A 546 -18.70 12.55 -19.25
CA ASP A 546 -18.15 11.70 -18.19
C ASP A 546 -16.66 11.99 -17.98
N TYR A 547 -16.21 11.87 -16.73
CA TYR A 547 -14.86 12.23 -16.33
C TYR A 547 -13.78 11.46 -17.12
N VAL A 548 -13.95 10.16 -17.34
CA VAL A 548 -12.99 9.33 -18.10
C VAL A 548 -12.86 9.84 -19.54
N VAL A 549 -13.97 10.28 -20.14
CA VAL A 549 -14.01 10.80 -21.52
C VAL A 549 -13.37 12.17 -21.59
N GLN A 550 -13.71 13.08 -20.69
CA GLN A 550 -13.11 14.41 -20.65
C GLN A 550 -11.58 14.34 -20.48
N ARG A 551 -11.11 13.43 -19.63
CA ARG A 551 -9.68 13.27 -19.34
C ARG A 551 -8.90 12.59 -20.48
N TRP A 552 -9.44 11.50 -21.04
CA TRP A 552 -8.67 10.62 -21.95
C TRP A 552 -9.22 10.54 -23.37
N GLY A 553 -10.45 10.98 -23.59
CA GLY A 553 -11.24 10.78 -24.80
C GLY A 553 -10.94 11.72 -25.96
N LYS A 554 -9.66 12.08 -26.21
CA LYS A 554 -9.24 12.93 -27.36
C LYS A 554 -9.97 12.51 -28.65
N SER A 555 -10.89 13.35 -29.11
CA SER A 555 -11.74 13.09 -30.26
C SER A 555 -12.15 14.42 -30.89
N LYS A 556 -12.01 14.54 -32.21
CA LYS A 556 -12.46 15.72 -32.98
C LYS A 556 -13.94 16.06 -32.76
N LEU A 557 -14.75 15.07 -32.38
CA LEU A 557 -16.16 15.27 -32.03
C LEU A 557 -16.36 16.16 -30.79
N LEU A 558 -15.42 16.13 -29.83
CA LEU A 558 -15.41 17.00 -28.65
C LEU A 558 -14.81 18.39 -28.97
N GLU A 559 -13.83 18.44 -29.89
CA GLU A 559 -13.08 19.66 -30.22
C GLU A 559 -13.82 20.60 -31.20
N GLU A 560 -14.66 20.09 -32.10
CA GLU A 560 -15.25 20.88 -33.20
C GLU A 560 -16.66 21.45 -32.92
N GLY A 561 -17.21 21.32 -31.70
CA GLY A 561 -18.54 21.86 -31.34
C GLY A 561 -19.71 21.33 -32.19
N GLN A 562 -19.48 20.32 -33.03
CA GLN A 562 -20.49 19.78 -33.97
C GLN A 562 -21.70 19.15 -33.27
N LEU A 563 -21.55 18.78 -31.99
CA LEU A 563 -22.59 18.18 -31.16
C LEU A 563 -23.56 19.22 -30.57
N GLU A 564 -23.16 20.50 -30.47
CA GLU A 564 -24.05 21.57 -30.00
C GLU A 564 -25.18 21.86 -31.00
N LYS A 565 -24.95 21.56 -32.28
CA LYS A 565 -25.88 21.84 -33.39
C LYS A 565 -26.96 20.77 -33.61
N ILE A 566 -26.97 19.69 -32.83
CA ILE A 566 -27.88 18.55 -33.01
C ILE A 566 -28.77 18.41 -31.75
N SER A 567 -30.09 18.32 -31.97
CA SER A 567 -31.08 18.19 -30.90
C SER A 567 -30.91 16.89 -30.10
N SER A 568 -31.00 16.99 -28.77
CA SER A 568 -30.77 15.89 -27.82
C SER A 568 -31.66 14.68 -28.10
N GLN A 569 -32.97 14.90 -28.32
CA GLN A 569 -33.96 13.82 -28.44
C GLN A 569 -33.71 12.83 -29.61
N GLY A 570 -33.19 13.28 -30.76
CA GLY A 570 -32.94 12.40 -31.93
C GLY A 570 -31.57 11.70 -31.92
N LEU A 571 -30.64 12.14 -31.07
CA LEU A 571 -29.26 11.63 -31.03
C LEU A 571 -29.13 10.33 -30.24
N HIS A 572 -29.89 10.19 -29.14
CA HIS A 572 -29.83 9.00 -28.28
C HIS A 572 -30.32 7.73 -29.01
N GLU A 573 -31.26 7.86 -29.93
CA GLU A 573 -31.79 6.74 -30.73
C GLU A 573 -30.89 6.37 -31.92
N SER A 574 -29.96 7.25 -32.31
CA SER A 574 -29.06 7.02 -33.43
C SER A 574 -28.04 5.93 -33.12
N GLN A 575 -28.17 4.77 -33.78
CA GLN A 575 -27.23 3.65 -33.65
C GLN A 575 -25.78 4.04 -33.98
N LEU A 576 -25.59 4.97 -34.93
CA LEU A 576 -24.26 5.48 -35.30
C LEU A 576 -23.64 6.30 -34.17
N PHE A 577 -24.43 7.18 -33.54
CA PHE A 577 -23.99 7.98 -32.40
C PHE A 577 -23.64 7.07 -31.22
N GLN A 578 -24.55 6.16 -30.85
CA GLN A 578 -24.33 5.18 -29.77
C GLN A 578 -23.03 4.39 -29.98
N ARG A 579 -22.81 3.89 -31.20
CA ARG A 579 -21.60 3.12 -31.53
C ARG A 579 -20.33 3.98 -31.40
N ARG A 580 -20.36 5.23 -31.84
CA ARG A 580 -19.20 6.15 -31.73
C ARG A 580 -18.89 6.50 -30.28
N VAL A 581 -19.89 6.85 -29.47
CA VAL A 581 -19.68 7.19 -28.05
C VAL A 581 -19.12 5.99 -27.28
N ARG A 582 -19.71 4.79 -27.43
CA ARG A 582 -19.16 3.56 -26.81
C ARG A 582 -17.70 3.32 -27.21
N GLN A 583 -17.32 3.61 -28.46
CA GLN A 583 -15.92 3.49 -28.90
C GLN A 583 -15.00 4.53 -28.25
N ILE A 584 -15.45 5.78 -28.10
CA ILE A 584 -14.70 6.85 -27.42
C ILE A 584 -14.47 6.47 -25.96
N VAL A 585 -15.52 6.06 -25.26
CA VAL A 585 -15.46 5.66 -23.85
C VAL A 585 -14.55 4.45 -23.66
N ALA A 586 -14.69 3.40 -24.47
CA ALA A 586 -13.82 2.23 -24.40
C ALA A 586 -12.34 2.56 -24.69
N ARG A 587 -12.08 3.53 -25.57
CA ARG A 587 -10.71 4.02 -25.82
C ARG A 587 -10.19 4.81 -24.62
N ALA A 588 -11.00 5.71 -24.07
CA ALA A 588 -10.66 6.54 -22.93
C ALA A 588 -10.31 5.68 -21.69
N GLN A 589 -11.14 4.67 -21.40
CA GLN A 589 -10.88 3.72 -20.31
C GLN A 589 -9.59 2.92 -20.55
N ARG A 590 -9.32 2.46 -21.79
CA ARG A 590 -8.05 1.78 -22.11
C ARG A 590 -6.84 2.67 -21.87
N VAL A 591 -6.89 3.93 -22.31
CA VAL A 591 -5.79 4.88 -22.08
C VAL A 591 -5.60 5.12 -20.58
N SER A 592 -6.69 5.25 -19.82
CA SER A 592 -6.64 5.36 -18.35
C SER A 592 -5.92 4.15 -17.71
N GLU A 593 -6.24 2.93 -18.14
CA GLU A 593 -5.58 1.71 -17.67
C GLU A 593 -4.09 1.65 -18.05
N GLU A 594 -3.75 2.00 -19.30
CA GLU A 594 -2.36 2.04 -19.79
C GLU A 594 -1.53 3.04 -18.99
N GLN A 595 -2.08 4.22 -18.70
CA GLN A 595 -1.45 5.22 -17.85
C GLN A 595 -1.29 4.72 -16.42
N GLY A 596 -2.31 4.08 -15.84
CA GLY A 596 -2.21 3.47 -14.51
C GLY A 596 -1.15 2.37 -14.43
N ILE A 597 -0.94 1.60 -15.52
CA ILE A 597 0.17 0.64 -15.61
C ILE A 597 1.52 1.36 -15.63
N ALA A 598 1.70 2.37 -16.48
CA ALA A 598 2.95 3.13 -16.58
C ALA A 598 3.34 3.80 -15.25
N HIS A 599 2.39 4.39 -14.53
CA HIS A 599 2.63 4.99 -13.21
C HIS A 599 3.10 3.95 -12.18
N ARG A 600 2.54 2.73 -12.21
CA ARG A 600 2.96 1.62 -11.33
C ARG A 600 4.34 1.10 -11.66
N GLU A 601 4.63 0.93 -12.95
CA GLU A 601 5.97 0.53 -13.40
C GLU A 601 7.01 1.56 -12.94
N MET A 602 6.74 2.85 -13.14
CA MET A 602 7.63 3.92 -12.68
C MET A 602 7.79 3.95 -11.16
N GLY A 603 6.69 3.78 -10.40
CA GLY A 603 6.74 3.65 -8.95
C GLY A 603 7.60 2.49 -8.46
N ASN A 604 7.48 1.32 -9.12
CA ASN A 604 8.28 0.14 -8.83
C ASN A 604 9.76 0.35 -9.18
N GLU A 605 10.08 1.04 -10.28
CA GLU A 605 11.48 1.37 -10.61
C GLU A 605 12.14 2.23 -9.51
N TYR A 606 11.48 3.29 -9.04
CA TYR A 606 12.02 4.09 -7.92
C TYR A 606 12.25 3.25 -6.67
N GLU A 607 11.31 2.37 -6.37
CA GLU A 607 11.35 1.53 -5.19
C GLU A 607 12.50 0.49 -5.22
N LYS A 608 13.00 0.07 -6.39
CA LYS A 608 14.09 -0.91 -6.49
C LYS A 608 15.37 -0.46 -5.76
N SER A 609 15.76 0.81 -5.94
CA SER A 609 16.95 1.35 -5.25
C SER A 609 16.73 1.41 -3.75
N LEU A 610 15.57 1.91 -3.31
CA LEU A 610 15.25 1.99 -1.89
C LEU A 610 15.22 0.61 -1.24
N SER A 611 14.60 -0.38 -1.88
CA SER A 611 14.54 -1.76 -1.39
C SER A 611 15.92 -2.38 -1.27
N ALA A 612 16.75 -2.30 -2.32
CA ALA A 612 18.08 -2.89 -2.28
C ALA A 612 18.94 -2.29 -1.16
N GLN A 613 18.86 -0.98 -0.96
CA GLN A 613 19.56 -0.30 0.14
C GLN A 613 18.99 -0.71 1.50
N ARG A 614 17.65 -0.78 1.64
CA ARG A 614 16.97 -1.20 2.86
C ARG A 614 17.37 -2.61 3.26
N ASP A 615 17.37 -3.55 2.33
CA ASP A 615 17.65 -4.96 2.61
C ASP A 615 19.09 -5.11 3.13
N ILE A 616 20.06 -4.40 2.53
CA ILE A 616 21.46 -4.34 3.04
C ILE A 616 21.51 -3.75 4.45
N ILE A 617 20.84 -2.61 4.68
CA ILE A 617 20.89 -1.93 5.98
C ILE A 617 20.22 -2.77 7.08
N TYR A 618 19.09 -3.41 6.77
CA TYR A 618 18.36 -4.24 7.72
C TYR A 618 19.11 -5.53 8.04
N GLU A 619 19.78 -6.15 7.06
CA GLU A 619 20.66 -7.30 7.29
C GLU A 619 21.84 -6.93 8.21
N GLU A 620 22.49 -5.79 7.95
CA GLU A 620 23.58 -5.29 8.79
C GLU A 620 23.11 -4.97 10.22
N ARG A 621 21.92 -4.36 10.36
CA ARG A 621 21.29 -4.07 11.65
C ARG A 621 21.02 -5.35 12.44
N ASP A 622 20.45 -6.35 11.80
CA ASP A 622 20.17 -7.66 12.39
C ASP A 622 21.44 -8.41 12.78
N ARG A 623 22.51 -8.28 11.98
CA ARG A 623 23.83 -8.80 12.33
C ARG A 623 24.34 -8.16 13.62
N VAL A 624 24.27 -6.84 13.75
CA VAL A 624 24.72 -6.11 14.94
C VAL A 624 23.91 -6.51 16.18
N LEU A 625 22.58 -6.65 16.05
CA LEU A 625 21.70 -7.07 17.14
C LEU A 625 21.97 -8.50 17.63
N LYS A 626 22.34 -9.41 16.72
CA LYS A 626 22.63 -10.82 17.05
C LYS A 626 24.07 -11.03 17.53
N GLN A 627 24.96 -10.05 17.36
CA GLN A 627 26.37 -10.21 17.68
C GLN A 627 26.67 -9.90 19.15
N TRP A 628 27.18 -10.91 19.87
CA TRP A 628 27.47 -10.85 21.31
C TRP A 628 28.97 -10.81 21.64
N ASP A 629 29.83 -10.62 20.64
CA ASP A 629 31.28 -10.50 20.82
C ASP A 629 31.81 -9.24 20.10
N VAL A 630 32.40 -8.32 20.89
CA VAL A 630 32.90 -7.03 20.39
C VAL A 630 34.06 -7.26 19.42
N LYS A 631 34.85 -8.32 19.64
CA LYS A 631 36.01 -8.62 18.79
C LYS A 631 35.57 -8.94 17.37
N GLN A 632 34.42 -9.57 17.22
CA GLN A 632 33.86 -9.91 15.92
C GLN A 632 33.22 -8.70 15.21
N MET A 633 33.17 -7.52 15.85
CA MET A 633 32.72 -6.27 15.22
C MET A 633 33.86 -5.49 14.55
N ALA A 634 35.12 -5.96 14.67
CA ALA A 634 36.29 -5.42 13.98
C ALA A 634 36.46 -3.88 14.08
N LEU A 635 36.11 -3.29 15.22
CA LEU A 635 36.08 -1.83 15.43
C LEU A 635 37.43 -1.15 15.16
N SER A 636 38.54 -1.80 15.51
CA SER A 636 39.90 -1.29 15.29
C SER A 636 40.27 -1.22 13.80
N GLU A 637 39.81 -2.19 13.02
CA GLU A 637 40.02 -2.21 11.56
C GLU A 637 39.17 -1.12 10.89
N LEU A 638 37.92 -1.00 11.32
CA LEU A 638 37.01 0.06 10.89
C LEU A 638 37.58 1.45 11.21
N ALA A 639 38.11 1.65 12.42
CA ALA A 639 38.72 2.92 12.83
C ALA A 639 39.91 3.27 11.93
N ARG A 640 40.79 2.31 11.65
CA ARG A 640 41.93 2.52 10.73
C ARG A 640 41.46 2.91 9.33
N GLU A 641 40.44 2.25 8.79
CA GLU A 641 39.86 2.59 7.49
C GLU A 641 39.33 4.03 7.47
N VAL A 642 38.56 4.42 8.50
CA VAL A 642 38.03 5.77 8.65
C VAL A 642 39.15 6.81 8.71
N PHE A 643 40.20 6.55 9.50
CA PHE A 643 41.32 7.48 9.65
C PHE A 643 42.18 7.61 8.38
N GLN A 644 42.41 6.52 7.64
CA GLN A 644 43.08 6.56 6.33
C GLN A 644 42.31 7.43 5.35
N ARG A 645 40.98 7.26 5.30
CA ARG A 645 40.12 8.08 4.44
C ARG A 645 40.13 9.54 4.87
N ALA A 646 40.03 9.83 6.17
CA ALA A 646 40.05 11.19 6.70
C ALA A 646 41.37 11.90 6.36
N TYR A 647 42.51 11.22 6.50
CA TYR A 647 43.81 11.76 6.11
C TYR A 647 43.84 12.22 4.64
N ARG A 648 43.27 11.43 3.73
CA ARG A 648 43.26 11.70 2.28
C ARG A 648 42.22 12.74 1.83
N THR A 649 41.18 12.99 2.63
CA THR A 649 40.03 13.81 2.22
C THR A 649 39.88 15.10 3.02
N GLN A 650 40.47 15.19 4.21
CA GLN A 650 40.36 16.34 5.12
C GLN A 650 41.72 16.99 5.42
N ASP A 651 42.76 16.66 4.64
CA ASP A 651 44.11 17.24 4.75
C ASP A 651 44.63 17.26 6.19
N LEU A 652 44.67 16.08 6.83
CA LEU A 652 45.15 15.92 8.22
C LEU A 652 46.69 16.03 8.35
N ASN A 653 47.36 16.51 7.30
CA ASN A 653 48.80 16.75 7.26
C ASN A 653 49.23 18.07 7.96
N THR A 654 48.27 18.85 8.45
CA THR A 654 48.53 20.03 9.27
C THR A 654 48.15 19.78 10.73
N GLU A 655 48.90 20.37 11.65
CA GLU A 655 48.65 20.21 13.10
C GLU A 655 47.24 20.71 13.47
N MET A 656 46.81 21.83 12.87
CA MET A 656 45.50 22.42 13.12
C MET A 656 44.37 21.47 12.69
N ASN A 657 44.43 20.91 11.48
CA ASN A 657 43.40 19.99 10.99
C ASN A 657 43.38 18.69 11.79
N LEU A 658 44.55 18.13 12.13
CA LEU A 658 44.64 16.94 12.97
C LEU A 658 44.06 17.17 14.37
N ARG A 659 44.39 18.30 15.02
CA ARG A 659 43.81 18.66 16.33
C ARG A 659 42.29 18.84 16.23
N ASN A 660 41.80 19.56 15.23
CA ASN A 660 40.37 19.75 15.02
C ASN A 660 39.65 18.42 14.82
N TYR A 661 40.22 17.51 14.03
CA TYR A 661 39.69 16.17 13.83
C TYR A 661 39.62 15.38 15.14
N ILE A 662 40.69 15.39 15.95
CA ILE A 662 40.71 14.73 17.26
C ILE A 662 39.61 15.30 18.17
N TYR A 663 39.46 16.63 18.23
CA TYR A 663 38.44 17.26 19.07
C TYR A 663 37.01 16.90 18.65
N GLN A 664 36.74 16.91 17.34
CA GLN A 664 35.41 16.61 16.79
C GLN A 664 35.07 15.12 16.91
N HIS A 665 36.01 14.23 16.61
CA HIS A 665 35.70 12.81 16.38
C HIS A 665 36.17 11.84 17.47
N ILE A 666 37.20 12.20 18.26
CA ILE A 666 37.83 11.27 19.21
C ILE A 666 37.67 11.72 20.66
N SER A 667 38.05 12.96 21.00
CA SER A 667 38.00 13.44 22.38
C SER A 667 37.95 14.97 22.45
N PHE A 668 36.82 15.50 22.93
CA PHE A 668 36.67 16.93 23.23
C PHE A 668 37.60 17.46 24.34
N GLN A 669 38.18 16.57 25.17
CA GLN A 669 39.10 16.93 26.26
C GLN A 669 40.58 16.63 25.92
N TYR A 670 40.92 16.47 24.64
CA TYR A 670 42.29 16.12 24.27
C TYR A 670 43.29 17.24 24.63
N THR A 671 44.20 16.98 25.57
CA THR A 671 45.27 17.91 25.97
C THR A 671 46.66 17.44 25.51
N GLY A 672 46.72 16.40 24.67
CA GLY A 672 47.99 15.81 24.23
C GLY A 672 48.70 16.63 23.16
N ASP A 673 50.00 16.39 23.01
CA ASP A 673 50.80 16.98 21.94
C ASP A 673 50.78 16.11 20.67
N VAL A 674 50.76 16.77 19.51
CA VAL A 674 50.80 16.16 18.16
C VAL A 674 52.06 16.59 17.39
N THR A 675 52.91 17.43 17.98
CA THR A 675 54.15 17.93 17.37
C THR A 675 55.21 16.85 17.10
N ASP A 676 55.18 15.74 17.85
CA ASP A 676 56.13 14.62 17.71
C ASP A 676 55.82 13.68 16.53
N ILE A 677 54.79 13.96 15.72
CA ILE A 677 54.32 13.07 14.66
C ILE A 677 54.78 13.61 13.30
N ASN A 678 55.26 12.72 12.43
CA ASN A 678 55.47 13.04 11.02
C ASN A 678 54.13 13.17 10.30
N LEU A 679 53.58 14.38 10.24
CA LEU A 679 52.27 14.66 9.65
C LEU A 679 52.19 14.42 8.13
N ASN A 680 53.34 14.31 7.45
CA ASN A 680 53.38 14.01 6.01
C ASN A 680 53.28 12.51 5.71
N GLU A 681 53.34 11.66 6.73
CA GLU A 681 53.28 10.21 6.59
C GLU A 681 51.91 9.69 7.05
N GLU A 682 51.10 9.20 6.10
CA GLU A 682 49.74 8.70 6.35
C GLU A 682 49.72 7.67 7.49
N ASN A 683 50.66 6.70 7.47
CA ASN A 683 50.74 5.65 8.49
C ASN A 683 51.00 6.20 9.89
N ALA A 684 51.84 7.23 10.03
CA ALA A 684 52.17 7.81 11.34
C ALA A 684 50.95 8.52 11.96
N VAL A 685 50.20 9.26 11.14
CA VAL A 685 48.96 9.93 11.59
C VAL A 685 47.87 8.90 11.91
N VAL A 686 47.67 7.90 11.05
CA VAL A 686 46.66 6.86 11.24
C VAL A 686 46.93 6.03 12.51
N GLU A 687 48.17 5.61 12.75
CA GLU A 687 48.50 4.85 13.97
C GLU A 687 48.35 5.69 15.24
N LYS A 688 48.62 7.01 15.19
CA LYS A 688 48.31 7.90 16.32
C LYS A 688 46.81 7.92 16.60
N LEU A 689 45.98 8.14 15.57
CA LEU A 689 44.53 8.20 15.72
C LEU A 689 43.96 6.85 16.19
N ALA A 690 44.46 5.74 15.66
CA ALA A 690 44.11 4.39 16.10
C ALA A 690 44.48 4.16 17.58
N MET A 691 45.66 4.59 18.02
CA MET A 691 46.05 4.52 19.42
C MET A 691 45.11 5.33 20.32
N LEU A 692 44.73 6.55 19.91
CA LEU A 692 43.78 7.38 20.68
C LEU A 692 42.38 6.74 20.74
N PHE A 693 41.92 6.15 19.63
CA PHE A 693 40.68 5.38 19.59
C PHE A 693 40.70 4.20 20.57
N GLU A 694 41.76 3.38 20.56
CA GLU A 694 41.91 2.24 21.47
C GLU A 694 41.95 2.67 22.94
N GLN A 695 42.65 3.76 23.25
CA GLN A 695 42.65 4.34 24.59
C GLN A 695 41.24 4.75 25.03
N ARG A 696 40.47 5.35 24.12
CA ARG A 696 39.11 5.79 24.41
C ARG A 696 38.14 4.62 24.58
N LEU A 697 38.23 3.61 23.72
CA LEU A 697 37.45 2.38 23.81
C LEU A 697 37.72 1.66 25.15
N ALA A 698 38.99 1.53 25.54
CA ALA A 698 39.38 0.96 26.82
C ALA A 698 38.89 1.78 28.01
N ALA A 699 38.87 3.12 27.89
CA ALA A 699 38.31 3.99 28.93
C ALA A 699 36.80 3.77 29.11
N GLN A 700 36.04 3.66 28.02
CA GLN A 700 34.60 3.33 28.07
C GLN A 700 34.36 1.97 28.71
N GLN A 701 35.16 0.95 28.36
CA GLN A 701 35.05 -0.38 28.94
C GLN A 701 35.30 -0.37 30.46
N ARG A 702 36.30 0.41 30.92
CA ARG A 702 36.58 0.57 32.36
C ARG A 702 35.49 1.33 33.11
N LEU A 703 34.84 2.30 32.45
CA LEU A 703 33.74 3.07 33.03
C LEU A 703 32.50 2.20 33.24
N ILE A 704 32.12 1.43 32.22
CA ILE A 704 30.89 0.64 32.21
C ILE A 704 31.04 -0.64 33.08
N LYS A 705 32.28 -1.15 33.28
CA LYS A 705 32.71 -2.28 34.12
C LYS A 705 32.06 -3.65 33.82
N ASP A 706 30.79 -3.66 33.49
CA ASP A 706 30.00 -4.82 33.11
C ASP A 706 30.15 -5.08 31.60
N ASN A 707 30.59 -6.29 31.25
CA ASN A 707 30.81 -6.70 29.85
C ASN A 707 29.53 -6.74 29.02
N TYR A 708 28.39 -7.11 29.62
CA TYR A 708 27.09 -7.11 28.97
C TYR A 708 26.63 -5.68 28.69
N MET A 709 26.76 -4.77 29.66
CA MET A 709 26.41 -3.36 29.45
C MET A 709 27.35 -2.68 28.44
N PHE A 710 28.64 -3.03 28.46
CA PHE A 710 29.59 -2.52 27.45
C PHE A 710 29.25 -3.04 26.05
N MET A 711 28.85 -4.30 25.92
CA MET A 711 28.32 -4.83 24.66
C MET A 711 27.12 -4.02 24.17
N ARG A 712 26.14 -3.78 25.05
CA ARG A 712 24.96 -2.97 24.73
C ARG A 712 25.33 -1.54 24.33
N PHE A 713 26.33 -0.93 24.97
CA PHE A 713 26.86 0.37 24.59
C PHE A 713 27.39 0.37 23.14
N VAL A 714 28.22 -0.60 22.79
CA VAL A 714 28.78 -0.73 21.43
C VAL A 714 27.67 -0.96 20.41
N GLN A 715 26.75 -1.90 20.68
CA GLN A 715 25.60 -2.15 19.80
C GLN A 715 24.77 -0.88 19.60
N LYS A 716 24.39 -0.19 20.67
CA LYS A 716 23.62 1.07 20.59
C LYS A 716 24.37 2.14 19.79
N SER A 717 25.69 2.23 19.92
CA SER A 717 26.51 3.20 19.19
C SER A 717 26.53 2.94 17.69
N ILE A 718 26.61 1.67 17.29
CA ILE A 718 26.54 1.26 15.89
C ILE A 718 25.13 1.45 15.33
N LEU A 719 24.11 0.98 16.04
CA LEU A 719 22.71 1.11 15.63
C LEU A 719 22.31 2.58 15.49
N LYS A 720 22.71 3.45 16.43
CA LYS A 720 22.44 4.89 16.34
C LYS A 720 23.05 5.54 15.10
N ALA A 721 24.27 5.14 14.73
CA ALA A 721 24.93 5.64 13.52
C ALA A 721 24.19 5.16 12.26
N ILE A 722 23.85 3.87 12.20
CA ILE A 722 23.08 3.28 11.08
C ILE A 722 21.72 3.97 10.96
N ASP A 723 20.94 4.00 12.04
CA ASP A 723 19.55 4.48 12.03
C ASP A 723 19.48 5.97 11.67
N SER A 724 20.37 6.83 12.23
CA SER A 724 20.35 8.27 11.94
C SER A 724 20.68 8.58 10.47
N ASN A 725 21.68 7.90 9.92
CA ASN A 725 22.07 8.06 8.52
C ASN A 725 21.04 7.44 7.56
N TRP A 726 20.46 6.28 7.92
CA TRP A 726 19.43 5.64 7.12
C TRP A 726 18.16 6.48 7.05
N ILE A 727 17.72 7.08 8.16
CA ILE A 727 16.58 8.01 8.18
C ILE A 727 16.83 9.17 7.21
N GLN A 728 18.01 9.79 7.26
CA GLN A 728 18.38 10.88 6.33
C GLN A 728 18.38 10.41 4.86
N GLN A 729 18.83 9.19 4.60
CA GLN A 729 18.86 8.63 3.24
C GLN A 729 17.46 8.30 2.72
N VAL A 730 16.60 7.67 3.53
CA VAL A 730 15.20 7.42 3.16
C VAL A 730 14.52 8.74 2.81
N ASP A 731 14.70 9.74 3.67
CA ASP A 731 14.17 11.08 3.49
C ASP A 731 14.67 11.73 2.18
N HIS A 732 15.98 11.67 1.93
CA HIS A 732 16.59 12.18 0.70
C HIS A 732 16.03 11.50 -0.55
N LEU A 733 15.89 10.16 -0.54
CA LEU A 733 15.36 9.41 -1.68
C LEU A 733 13.88 9.73 -1.97
N GLN A 734 13.08 9.98 -0.92
CA GLN A 734 11.68 10.43 -1.09
C GLN A 734 11.62 11.82 -1.73
N GLN A 735 12.46 12.75 -1.30
CA GLN A 735 12.56 14.08 -1.93
C GLN A 735 13.06 14.00 -3.37
N LEU A 736 14.06 13.15 -3.64
CA LEU A 736 14.63 12.94 -4.96
C LEU A 736 13.57 12.45 -5.96
N ARG A 737 12.70 11.53 -5.55
CA ARG A 737 11.58 11.04 -6.35
C ARG A 737 10.64 12.19 -6.79
N GLY A 738 10.38 13.17 -5.91
CA GLY A 738 9.54 14.32 -6.22
C GLY A 738 10.20 15.35 -7.15
N SER A 739 11.52 15.50 -7.08
CA SER A 739 12.25 16.55 -7.83
C SER A 739 12.66 16.14 -9.26
N ILE A 740 12.86 14.84 -9.51
CA ILE A 740 13.35 14.35 -10.81
C ILE A 740 12.33 14.55 -11.94
N ASN A 741 11.02 14.53 -11.64
CA ASN A 741 9.99 14.83 -12.63
C ASN A 741 10.12 16.25 -13.19
N ASN A 742 10.62 17.20 -12.39
CA ASN A 742 10.77 18.60 -12.79
C ASN A 742 12.07 18.86 -13.57
N ARG A 743 13.05 17.93 -13.54
CA ARG A 743 14.35 18.06 -14.22
C ARG A 743 14.35 17.47 -15.64
N GLN A 744 13.20 17.12 -16.20
CA GLN A 744 13.08 16.48 -17.51
C GLN A 744 13.42 17.38 -18.72
N ASN A 745 13.81 18.64 -18.51
CA ASN A 745 14.16 19.60 -19.57
C ASN A 745 15.45 19.29 -20.36
N GLY A 746 15.88 18.02 -20.46
CA GLY A 746 17.16 17.67 -21.11
C GLY A 746 17.22 16.32 -21.84
N GLN A 747 16.10 15.69 -22.20
CA GLN A 747 16.06 14.39 -22.91
C GLN A 747 16.81 13.22 -22.22
N ARG A 748 17.20 13.35 -20.94
CA ARG A 748 17.84 12.28 -20.16
C ARG A 748 16.78 11.39 -19.50
N ASN A 749 17.05 10.09 -19.42
CA ASN A 749 16.16 9.14 -18.75
C ASN A 749 16.15 9.44 -17.24
N ALA A 750 15.00 9.93 -16.75
CA ALA A 750 14.78 10.31 -15.36
C ALA A 750 15.05 9.18 -14.36
N ILE A 751 14.75 7.93 -14.73
CA ILE A 751 14.94 6.74 -13.87
C ILE A 751 16.44 6.43 -13.74
N PHE A 752 17.20 6.53 -14.84
CA PHE A 752 18.65 6.34 -14.80
C PHE A 752 19.33 7.37 -13.89
N GLU A 753 18.94 8.64 -14.02
CA GLU A 753 19.43 9.72 -13.16
C GLU A 753 19.09 9.48 -11.69
N TYR A 754 17.86 9.02 -11.40
CA TYR A 754 17.46 8.63 -10.04
C TYR A 754 18.38 7.56 -9.47
N HIS A 755 18.56 6.43 -10.16
CA HIS A 755 19.39 5.34 -9.66
C HIS A 755 20.85 5.75 -9.46
N ARG A 756 21.40 6.58 -10.34
CA ARG A 756 22.75 7.10 -10.22
C ARG A 756 22.92 7.98 -8.98
N VAL A 757 22.02 8.94 -8.78
CA VAL A 757 22.06 9.83 -7.61
C VAL A 757 21.80 9.04 -6.32
N ALA A 758 20.86 8.10 -6.34
CA ALA A 758 20.54 7.24 -5.21
C ALA A 758 21.72 6.34 -4.79
N LEU A 759 22.52 5.85 -5.75
CA LEU A 759 23.72 5.08 -5.46
C LEU A 759 24.82 5.97 -4.86
N ALA A 760 25.07 7.14 -5.45
CA ALA A 760 26.06 8.07 -4.93
C ALA A 760 25.73 8.55 -3.50
N SER A 761 24.45 8.84 -3.22
CA SER A 761 24.01 9.19 -1.87
C SER A 761 24.13 8.02 -0.89
N PHE A 762 23.88 6.79 -1.34
CA PHE A 762 24.06 5.58 -0.52
C PHE A 762 25.52 5.32 -0.19
N GLU A 763 26.44 5.47 -1.14
CA GLU A 763 27.88 5.38 -0.87
C GLU A 763 28.33 6.45 0.13
N THR A 764 27.83 7.68 -0.01
CA THR A 764 28.09 8.76 0.95
C THR A 764 27.57 8.40 2.34
N MET A 765 26.33 7.90 2.43
CA MET A 765 25.70 7.45 3.68
C MET A 765 26.50 6.32 4.34
N ARG A 766 26.96 5.32 3.59
CA ARG A 766 27.76 4.22 4.13
C ARG A 766 29.03 4.71 4.80
N GLU A 767 29.68 5.71 4.22
CA GLU A 767 30.91 6.28 4.77
C GLU A 767 30.61 7.15 5.99
N ALA A 768 29.52 7.91 5.97
CA ALA A 768 29.04 8.66 7.12
C ALA A 768 28.73 7.73 8.30
N ILE A 769 28.07 6.57 8.07
CA ILE A 769 27.83 5.55 9.10
C ILE A 769 29.14 5.11 9.76
N LYS A 770 30.19 4.82 8.98
CA LYS A 770 31.48 4.39 9.54
C LYS A 770 32.08 5.46 10.44
N VAL A 771 32.06 6.71 10.00
CA VAL A 771 32.56 7.86 10.77
C VAL A 771 31.74 8.02 12.06
N ASP A 772 30.42 7.95 11.97
CA ASP A 772 29.52 8.13 13.12
C ASP A 772 29.62 6.99 14.13
N ILE A 773 29.94 5.75 13.70
CA ILE A 773 30.25 4.66 14.62
C ILE A 773 31.44 5.04 15.51
N ILE A 774 32.53 5.53 14.90
CA ILE A 774 33.73 5.93 15.63
C ILE A 774 33.42 7.12 16.55
N ASN A 775 32.68 8.11 16.05
CA ASN A 775 32.26 9.28 16.85
C ASN A 775 31.42 8.87 18.05
N ASN A 776 30.41 8.02 17.85
CA ASN A 776 29.53 7.56 18.91
C ASN A 776 30.30 6.79 19.97
N ILE A 777 31.22 5.90 19.59
CA ILE A 777 32.03 5.15 20.55
C ILE A 777 32.92 6.09 21.37
N CYS A 778 33.54 7.06 20.70
CA CYS A 778 34.50 7.96 21.32
C CYS A 778 33.87 9.05 22.19
N GLN A 779 32.86 9.74 21.66
CA GLN A 779 32.33 10.98 22.23
C GLN A 779 31.11 10.75 23.11
N SER A 780 30.45 9.59 23.04
CA SER A 780 29.27 9.34 23.86
C SER A 780 29.59 9.30 25.35
N VAL A 781 28.64 9.81 26.15
CA VAL A 781 28.69 9.75 27.60
C VAL A 781 27.74 8.67 28.09
N ALA A 782 28.30 7.64 28.71
CA ALA A 782 27.53 6.58 29.37
C ALA A 782 27.21 7.00 30.81
N THR A 783 25.92 7.06 31.15
CA THR A 783 25.41 7.28 32.50
C THR A 783 24.52 6.10 32.91
N PHE A 784 24.21 6.00 34.21
CA PHE A 784 23.28 5.00 34.73
C PHE A 784 22.10 5.72 35.36
N ASP A 785 20.89 5.27 35.04
CA ASP A 785 19.68 5.82 35.63
C ASP A 785 19.47 5.34 37.08
N LYS A 786 18.38 5.77 37.72
CA LYS A 786 18.06 5.38 39.11
C LYS A 786 17.75 3.89 39.27
N LYS A 787 17.46 3.17 38.19
CA LYS A 787 17.19 1.72 38.15
C LYS A 787 18.44 0.91 37.83
N GLY A 788 19.56 1.57 37.49
CA GLY A 788 20.81 0.93 37.09
C GLY A 788 20.89 0.62 35.60
N ASP A 789 19.97 1.14 34.79
CA ASP A 789 19.96 0.95 33.35
C ASP A 789 20.94 1.90 32.66
N LEU A 790 21.66 1.38 31.66
CA LEU A 790 22.63 2.15 30.88
C LEU A 790 21.92 3.14 29.95
N VAL A 791 22.17 4.44 30.19
CA VAL A 791 21.74 5.54 29.34
C VAL A 791 22.96 6.07 28.57
N VAL A 792 22.86 6.11 27.25
CA VAL A 792 23.93 6.58 26.36
C VAL A 792 23.52 7.92 25.76
N HIS A 793 24.28 8.96 26.07
CA HIS A 793 24.11 10.26 25.44
C HIS A 793 25.07 10.35 24.26
N PHE A 794 24.51 10.31 23.05
CA PHE A 794 25.26 10.44 21.81
C PHE A 794 25.63 11.90 21.53
N PRO A 795 26.77 12.15 20.88
CA PRO A 795 27.09 13.49 20.38
C PRO A 795 26.03 13.94 19.36
N ASN A 796 25.71 15.23 19.35
CA ASN A 796 24.78 15.84 18.38
C ASN A 796 25.41 15.99 17.00
#